data_AF-A0A538S943-F1
#
_entry.id   AF-A0A538S943-F1
#
_cell.length_a   1.000
_cell.length_b   1.000
_cell.length_c   1.000
_cell.angle_alpha   90.00
_cell.angle_beta   90.00
_cell.angle_gamma   90.00
#
_symmetry.space_group_name_H-M   'P 1'
#
loop_
_entity.id
_entity.type
_entity.pdbx_description
1 polymer ?
#
loop_
_entity_poly.entity_id
_entity_poly.type
_entity_poly.pdbx_seq_one_letter_code
_entity_poly.pdbx_strand_id
1 'polypeptide(L)'
;MRSLSPSRPFSIVVVSGLALGILFLMTACATAPKLRYVVAPAPGNPHQLAIALRLDGVPRDSLVLRGHASSEVFRLSDLEVLGPAGASIRVVAGVDTAIVEDRVVDIPRLTLRGPLPSSLQLRYRVEPGKRDGDSHMGFTGRCFGYADSEFAMVTGRELFLLPADADVIRRIEVRFALPQGWDAVTPWTQEGDHWIPGIRGTHVAEHLISAATGLGPFHERSFQAGNTRFRLAFESGIPHDQEETAVARLTRVARYVHDLFGRDLGPSYLTIVVPEAPTGDQISGEGWATGQGQTFVPLTGNRLHDFAEELISAYTRHAPYRTEIRSPEEYWLVDGITKLYAWRAVAAAGLIDEDDLARTFAESYVTAFTAAGVERNLEKLYATPNSARLGRETLAPFVLLHLDRELRSAHPGAGGLDAIVRRLFRGKTAPSLWSSLPARPGGWTEFRASFVRGNVLANVNSYFEMTPTHPAPEPPRGKEVRHLTLAYTGDSFGFLENCGCKVNQSGGVARRSTILRELRRKDPDLLLVDAGNAFIKPDKQDEPDYFSRREQALYLQTMDFMRYGAAAIGTTELSYGLDHFRAMGRGVRTPYLAANLLAEGRPIAPPSVLLHAGALRVAVIGLFEPPRGGAAEPAFEAHSS
;
A
#
# COMPACT_ATOMS: atom_id res chain seq x y z
N MET A 1 -2.52 -8.47 3.45
CA MET A 1 -3.00 -8.37 4.84
C MET A 1 -3.20 -6.91 5.23
N ARG A 2 -3.55 -6.03 4.26
CA ARG A 2 -4.22 -4.79 4.63
C ARG A 2 -5.60 -5.20 5.17
N SER A 3 -5.98 -4.63 6.30
CA SER A 3 -7.21 -4.99 6.99
C SER A 3 -8.44 -4.68 6.11
N LEU A 4 -9.58 -5.27 6.49
CA LEU A 4 -10.88 -5.20 5.85
C LEU A 4 -11.29 -3.77 5.47
N SER A 5 -10.89 -3.29 4.28
CA SER A 5 -11.38 -2.04 3.70
C SER A 5 -12.83 -2.24 3.22
N PRO A 6 -13.79 -1.41 3.66
CA PRO A 6 -15.21 -1.59 3.39
C PRO A 6 -15.54 -1.08 1.98
N SER A 7 -15.18 -1.86 0.96
CA SER A 7 -15.66 -1.64 -0.42
C SER A 7 -17.09 -2.13 -0.64
N ARG A 8 -17.72 -2.71 0.39
CA ARG A 8 -19.15 -3.02 0.43
C ARG A 8 -19.78 -2.39 1.67
N PRO A 9 -21.01 -1.83 1.59
CA PRO A 9 -21.81 -1.66 2.79
C PRO A 9 -21.89 -3.03 3.47
N PHE A 10 -21.56 -3.09 4.76
CA PHE A 10 -21.55 -4.26 5.63
C PHE A 10 -22.23 -5.51 5.05
N SER A 11 -21.42 -6.48 4.65
CA SER A 11 -21.76 -7.90 4.61
C SER A 11 -20.45 -8.66 4.65
N ILE A 12 -19.94 -8.90 5.87
CA ILE A 12 -19.06 -10.05 6.08
C ILE A 12 -19.91 -11.24 5.65
N VAL A 13 -19.57 -11.89 4.54
CA VAL A 13 -20.13 -13.20 4.21
C VAL A 13 -19.49 -14.18 5.19
N VAL A 14 -20.04 -14.25 6.40
CA VAL A 14 -19.78 -15.36 7.30
C VAL A 14 -20.43 -16.57 6.65
N VAL A 15 -19.63 -17.57 6.25
CA VAL A 15 -20.15 -18.89 5.87
C VAL A 15 -20.60 -19.58 7.16
N SER A 16 -21.67 -19.09 7.75
CA SER A 16 -22.38 -19.78 8.83
C SER A 16 -23.37 -20.73 8.17
N GLY A 17 -23.17 -22.03 8.39
CA GLY A 17 -24.11 -23.07 7.96
C GLY A 17 -25.53 -22.70 8.37
N LEU A 18 -26.46 -22.76 7.41
CA LEU A 18 -27.87 -22.46 7.62
C LEU A 18 -28.43 -23.25 8.80
N ALA A 19 -28.87 -22.53 9.82
CA ALA A 19 -29.97 -22.96 10.69
C ALA A 19 -31.03 -21.86 10.63
N LEU A 20 -32.13 -22.16 9.94
CA LEU A 20 -33.31 -21.30 9.82
C LEU A 20 -33.95 -21.17 11.22
N GLY A 21 -33.68 -20.08 11.93
CA GLY A 21 -34.33 -19.72 13.19
C GLY A 21 -35.39 -18.65 12.95
N ILE A 22 -36.66 -19.01 13.15
CA ILE A 22 -37.82 -18.12 13.09
C ILE A 22 -37.65 -17.01 14.14
N LEU A 23 -37.63 -15.75 13.69
CA LEU A 23 -37.47 -14.56 14.54
C LEU A 23 -38.80 -14.26 15.27
N PHE A 24 -38.88 -14.58 16.56
CA PHE A 24 -39.92 -14.03 17.43
C PHE A 24 -39.55 -12.59 17.78
N LEU A 25 -40.32 -11.62 17.27
CA LEU A 25 -40.33 -10.24 17.74
C LEU A 25 -40.95 -10.20 19.15
N MET A 26 -40.11 -10.31 20.17
CA MET A 26 -40.43 -9.89 21.53
C MET A 26 -39.64 -8.61 21.81
N THR A 27 -40.33 -7.48 21.75
CA THR A 27 -39.84 -6.17 22.20
C THR A 27 -39.65 -6.19 23.72
N ALA A 28 -38.45 -6.52 24.19
CA ALA A 28 -38.03 -6.19 25.53
C ALA A 28 -37.32 -4.83 25.51
N CYS A 29 -37.72 -3.91 26.39
CA CYS A 29 -37.01 -2.65 26.66
C CYS A 29 -35.62 -2.94 27.23
N ALA A 30 -34.68 -3.40 26.39
CA ALA A 30 -33.28 -3.50 26.74
C ALA A 30 -32.67 -2.11 26.61
N THR A 31 -32.06 -1.61 27.68
CA THR A 31 -31.27 -0.39 27.64
C THR A 31 -30.07 -0.62 26.72
N ALA A 32 -29.81 0.31 25.79
CA ALA A 32 -28.69 0.20 24.87
C ALA A 32 -27.38 0.07 25.67
N PRO A 33 -26.49 -0.88 25.31
CA PRO A 33 -25.28 -1.14 26.07
C PRO A 33 -24.37 0.09 26.09
N LYS A 34 -23.75 0.34 27.24
CA LYS A 34 -22.75 1.40 27.45
C LYS A 34 -21.39 0.77 27.72
N LEU A 35 -20.38 1.20 26.99
CA LEU A 35 -19.03 0.67 27.08
C LEU A 35 -18.09 1.74 27.60
N ARG A 36 -17.29 1.39 28.62
CA ARG A 36 -16.20 2.22 29.12
C ARG A 36 -14.91 1.44 29.12
N TYR A 37 -13.93 1.91 28.37
CA TYR A 37 -12.61 1.33 28.29
C TYR A 37 -11.60 2.14 29.09
N VAL A 38 -10.69 1.45 29.74
CA VAL A 38 -9.43 2.00 30.24
C VAL A 38 -8.30 1.28 29.53
N VAL A 39 -7.41 2.03 28.88
CA VAL A 39 -6.22 1.51 28.21
C VAL A 39 -4.99 2.02 28.95
N ALA A 40 -4.05 1.13 29.24
CA ALA A 40 -2.80 1.44 29.93
C ALA A 40 -1.67 0.53 29.44
N PRO A 41 -0.39 0.91 29.55
CA PRO A 41 0.71 -0.04 29.44
C PRO A 41 0.54 -1.19 30.44
N ALA A 42 0.83 -2.41 30.01
CA ALA A 42 0.72 -3.57 30.87
C ALA A 42 1.85 -3.56 31.93
N PRO A 43 1.53 -3.78 33.22
CA PRO A 43 2.56 -3.86 34.24
C PRO A 43 3.58 -4.96 33.95
N GLY A 44 4.87 -4.60 33.97
CA GLY A 44 5.98 -5.52 33.79
C GLY A 44 6.27 -5.96 32.35
N ASN A 45 5.49 -5.49 31.36
CA ASN A 45 5.78 -5.76 29.95
C ASN A 45 5.45 -4.52 29.09
N PRO A 46 6.45 -3.75 28.65
CA PRO A 46 6.22 -2.53 27.86
C PRO A 46 5.64 -2.80 26.47
N HIS A 47 5.76 -4.04 25.96
CA HIS A 47 5.23 -4.43 24.65
C HIS A 47 3.74 -4.83 24.68
N GLN A 48 3.12 -4.77 25.85
CA GLN A 48 1.71 -5.12 26.02
C GLN A 48 0.91 -3.93 26.52
N LEU A 49 -0.33 -3.84 26.07
CA LEU A 49 -1.32 -2.91 26.59
C LEU A 49 -2.38 -3.68 27.38
N ALA A 50 -2.70 -3.20 28.57
CA ALA A 50 -3.77 -3.71 29.40
C ALA A 50 -5.07 -2.94 29.11
N ILE A 51 -6.15 -3.68 28.88
CA ILE A 51 -7.47 -3.12 28.61
C ILE A 51 -8.44 -3.60 29.70
N ALA A 52 -9.12 -2.64 30.32
CA ALA A 52 -10.25 -2.90 31.18
C ALA A 52 -11.53 -2.34 30.53
N LEU A 53 -12.51 -3.21 30.28
CA LEU A 53 -13.81 -2.83 29.74
C LEU A 53 -14.88 -3.01 30.83
N ARG A 54 -15.63 -1.95 31.11
CA ARG A 54 -16.91 -2.04 31.82
C ARG A 54 -18.05 -1.96 30.82
N LEU A 55 -18.90 -2.99 30.82
CA LEU A 55 -20.07 -3.10 29.97
C LEU A 55 -21.33 -3.05 30.84
N ASP A 56 -22.15 -2.03 30.68
CA ASP A 56 -23.47 -1.93 31.32
C ASP A 56 -24.58 -2.23 30.27
N GLY A 57 -25.72 -2.78 30.69
CA GLY A 57 -26.82 -3.14 29.78
C GLY A 57 -26.66 -4.51 29.12
N VAL A 58 -26.02 -5.45 29.82
CA VAL A 58 -25.72 -6.79 29.30
C VAL A 58 -27.00 -7.64 29.17
N PRO A 59 -27.24 -8.33 28.04
CA PRO A 59 -28.37 -9.23 27.89
C PRO A 59 -28.29 -10.40 28.86
N ARG A 60 -29.43 -10.80 29.44
CA ARG A 60 -29.50 -11.87 30.45
C ARG A 60 -29.08 -13.24 29.90
N ASP A 61 -29.41 -13.54 28.65
CA ASP A 61 -29.32 -14.91 28.12
C ASP A 61 -27.95 -15.23 27.53
N SER A 62 -27.36 -14.30 26.77
CA SER A 62 -26.02 -14.48 26.21
C SER A 62 -25.43 -13.15 25.76
N LEU A 63 -24.10 -13.11 25.71
CA LEU A 63 -23.34 -12.00 25.13
C LEU A 63 -22.24 -12.59 24.24
N VAL A 64 -22.09 -12.02 23.03
CA VAL A 64 -20.99 -12.33 22.13
C VAL A 64 -20.15 -11.08 21.96
N LEU A 65 -18.86 -11.20 22.25
CA LEU A 65 -17.85 -10.18 21.95
C LEU A 65 -16.96 -10.64 20.82
N ARG A 66 -16.55 -9.73 19.94
CA ARG A 66 -15.75 -10.00 18.74
C ARG A 66 -14.55 -9.06 18.65
N GLY A 67 -13.44 -9.61 18.18
CA GLY A 67 -12.33 -8.81 17.65
C GLY A 67 -12.65 -8.29 16.25
N HIS A 68 -11.84 -7.35 15.77
CA HIS A 68 -12.01 -6.72 14.44
C HIS A 68 -10.76 -6.77 13.57
N ALA A 69 -9.78 -7.59 13.97
CA ALA A 69 -8.61 -8.01 13.22
C ALA A 69 -8.43 -9.54 13.37
N SER A 70 -7.52 -10.12 12.58
CA SER A 70 -7.19 -11.55 12.70
C SER A 70 -6.61 -11.88 14.08
N SER A 71 -6.70 -13.14 14.49
CA SER A 71 -6.11 -13.64 15.73
C SER A 71 -4.59 -13.48 15.80
N GLU A 72 -3.93 -13.39 14.64
CA GLU A 72 -2.49 -13.10 14.55
C GLU A 72 -2.15 -11.65 14.86
N VAL A 73 -3.03 -10.71 14.50
CA VAL A 73 -2.86 -9.27 14.73
C VAL A 73 -3.42 -8.86 16.09
N PHE A 74 -4.65 -9.28 16.41
CA PHE A 74 -5.28 -9.05 17.71
C PHE A 74 -4.88 -10.14 18.71
N ARG A 75 -3.62 -10.06 19.16
CA ARG A 75 -3.00 -11.03 20.08
C ARG A 75 -3.47 -10.86 21.52
N LEU A 76 -4.67 -11.36 21.79
CA LEU A 76 -5.34 -11.28 23.09
C LEU A 76 -4.82 -12.33 24.09
N SER A 77 -4.54 -11.91 25.31
CA SER A 77 -4.11 -12.77 26.43
C SER A 77 -4.71 -12.32 27.77
N ASP A 78 -4.53 -13.14 28.82
CA ASP A 78 -4.97 -12.84 30.20
C ASP A 78 -6.45 -12.40 30.33
N LEU A 79 -7.34 -13.02 29.56
CA LEU A 79 -8.76 -12.69 29.57
C LEU A 79 -9.42 -13.12 30.90
N GLU A 80 -9.96 -12.15 31.61
CA GLU A 80 -10.79 -12.31 32.80
C GLU A 80 -12.12 -11.59 32.60
N VAL A 81 -13.23 -12.25 32.94
CA VAL A 81 -14.56 -11.63 32.93
C VAL A 81 -15.20 -11.79 34.30
N LEU A 82 -15.57 -10.67 34.89
CA LEU A 82 -16.07 -10.56 36.25
C LEU A 82 -17.47 -9.97 36.27
N GLY A 83 -18.34 -10.53 37.10
CA GLY A 83 -19.62 -9.93 37.48
C GLY A 83 -19.45 -8.80 38.51
N PRO A 84 -20.54 -8.13 38.91
CA PRO A 84 -20.50 -6.96 39.81
C PRO A 84 -19.86 -7.23 41.18
N ALA A 85 -19.94 -8.47 41.68
CA ALA A 85 -19.35 -8.90 42.95
C ALA A 85 -17.95 -9.53 42.79
N GLY A 86 -17.31 -9.40 41.63
CA GLY A 86 -16.02 -10.03 41.34
C GLY A 86 -16.09 -11.53 41.05
N ALA A 87 -17.29 -12.10 40.88
CA ALA A 87 -17.45 -13.50 40.52
C ALA A 87 -17.00 -13.73 39.06
N SER A 88 -16.10 -14.69 38.84
CA SER A 88 -15.65 -15.06 37.50
C SER A 88 -16.78 -15.64 36.66
N ILE A 89 -16.90 -15.16 35.43
CA ILE A 89 -17.89 -15.63 34.45
C ILE A 89 -17.18 -16.46 33.41
N ARG A 90 -17.72 -17.65 33.15
CA ARG A 90 -17.15 -18.57 32.17
C ARG A 90 -17.29 -18.00 30.76
N VAL A 91 -16.16 -17.92 30.06
CA VAL A 91 -16.09 -17.54 28.66
C VAL A 91 -15.79 -18.76 27.81
N VAL A 92 -16.49 -18.90 26.69
CA VAL A 92 -16.15 -19.85 25.64
C VAL A 92 -15.46 -19.07 24.51
N ALA A 93 -14.14 -19.20 24.42
CA ALA A 93 -13.35 -18.63 23.33
C ALA A 93 -13.52 -19.47 22.06
N GLY A 94 -13.62 -18.80 20.93
CA GLY A 94 -13.67 -19.39 19.59
C GLY A 94 -13.24 -18.37 18.55
N VAL A 95 -13.44 -18.70 17.27
CA VAL A 95 -13.10 -17.83 16.15
C VAL A 95 -14.24 -17.80 15.13
N ASP A 96 -14.43 -16.66 14.48
CA ASP A 96 -15.22 -16.53 13.27
C ASP A 96 -14.24 -16.49 12.07
N THR A 97 -14.41 -17.38 11.11
CA THR A 97 -13.55 -17.42 9.91
C THR A 97 -14.07 -16.47 8.84
N ALA A 98 -13.20 -15.62 8.31
CA ALA A 98 -13.49 -14.65 7.25
C ALA A 98 -12.47 -14.76 6.10
N ILE A 99 -12.85 -14.28 4.91
CA ILE A 99 -11.94 -14.18 3.77
C ILE A 99 -11.60 -12.69 3.56
N VAL A 100 -10.31 -12.36 3.62
CA VAL A 100 -9.78 -11.01 3.47
C VAL A 100 -8.68 -11.05 2.42
N GLU A 101 -8.83 -10.31 1.32
CA GLU A 101 -7.86 -10.30 0.21
C GLU A 101 -7.45 -11.72 -0.23
N ASP A 102 -8.44 -12.61 -0.40
CA ASP A 102 -8.26 -14.03 -0.76
C ASP A 102 -7.51 -14.90 0.26
N ARG A 103 -7.25 -14.37 1.47
CA ARG A 103 -6.72 -15.14 2.61
C ARG A 103 -7.83 -15.46 3.60
N VAL A 104 -7.85 -16.71 4.05
CA VAL A 104 -8.69 -17.13 5.18
C VAL A 104 -8.03 -16.62 6.46
N VAL A 105 -8.79 -15.88 7.27
CA VAL A 105 -8.34 -15.35 8.56
C VAL A 105 -9.34 -15.69 9.64
N ASP A 106 -8.84 -16.01 10.82
CA ASP A 106 -9.66 -16.27 12.00
C ASP A 106 -9.78 -15.00 12.84
N ILE A 107 -11.00 -14.64 13.21
CA ILE A 107 -11.32 -13.45 14.01
C ILE A 107 -11.75 -13.90 15.40
N PRO A 108 -11.13 -13.41 16.50
CA PRO A 108 -11.50 -13.81 17.85
C PRO A 108 -12.98 -13.58 18.19
N ARG A 109 -13.63 -14.59 18.77
CA ARG A 109 -15.02 -14.55 19.23
C ARG A 109 -15.14 -15.12 20.64
N LEU A 110 -15.71 -14.33 21.56
CA LEU A 110 -15.92 -14.71 22.95
C LEU A 110 -17.41 -14.85 23.22
N THR A 111 -17.85 -16.04 23.64
CA THR A 111 -19.26 -16.30 23.96
C THR A 111 -19.45 -16.50 25.45
N LEU A 112 -20.31 -15.67 26.04
CA LEU A 112 -20.73 -15.76 27.43
C LEU A 112 -22.18 -16.27 27.46
N ARG A 113 -22.43 -17.31 28.26
CA ARG A 113 -23.77 -17.91 28.39
C ARG A 113 -24.37 -17.56 29.74
N GLY A 114 -25.65 -17.21 29.72
CA GLY A 114 -26.38 -16.75 30.89
C GLY A 114 -26.81 -17.85 31.86
N PRO A 115 -27.45 -17.44 32.98
CA PRO A 115 -27.91 -16.08 33.25
C PRO A 115 -26.75 -15.10 33.56
N LEU A 116 -26.65 -14.01 32.79
CA LEU A 116 -25.63 -12.96 32.95
C LEU A 116 -26.16 -11.81 33.82
N PRO A 117 -25.29 -11.17 34.63
CA PRO A 117 -25.64 -9.93 35.32
C PRO A 117 -25.81 -8.77 34.34
N SER A 118 -26.50 -7.70 34.75
CA SER A 118 -26.74 -6.50 33.91
C SER A 118 -25.49 -5.66 33.62
N SER A 119 -24.39 -5.91 34.35
CA SER A 119 -23.09 -5.28 34.11
C SER A 119 -21.95 -6.29 34.29
N LEU A 120 -20.90 -6.11 33.48
CA LEU A 120 -19.71 -6.95 33.43
C LEU A 120 -18.45 -6.08 33.44
N GLN A 121 -17.39 -6.61 34.03
CA GLN A 121 -16.04 -6.09 33.89
C GLN A 121 -15.18 -7.13 33.16
N LEU A 122 -14.50 -6.70 32.10
CA LEU A 122 -13.54 -7.51 31.37
C LEU A 122 -12.15 -6.91 31.56
N ARG A 123 -11.17 -7.78 31.68
CA ARG A 123 -9.75 -7.43 31.68
C ARG A 123 -9.03 -8.35 30.72
N TYR A 124 -8.15 -7.80 29.92
CA TYR A 124 -7.32 -8.57 29.00
C TYR A 124 -6.08 -7.75 28.63
N ARG A 125 -5.09 -8.42 28.07
CA ARG A 125 -3.92 -7.80 27.48
C ARG A 125 -3.90 -8.01 25.97
N VAL A 126 -3.26 -7.09 25.27
CA VAL A 126 -2.97 -7.20 23.84
C VAL A 126 -1.50 -6.92 23.60
N GLU A 127 -0.93 -7.56 22.59
CA GLU A 127 0.47 -7.40 22.21
C GLU A 127 0.57 -6.92 20.75
N PRO A 128 0.65 -5.60 20.50
CA PRO A 128 0.93 -5.04 19.17
C PRO A 128 2.30 -5.48 18.63
N GLY A 129 2.61 -5.18 17.37
CA GLY A 129 3.93 -5.48 16.79
C GLY A 129 4.03 -6.86 16.13
N LYS A 130 2.90 -7.47 15.72
CA LYS A 130 2.95 -8.69 14.91
C LYS A 130 3.61 -8.36 13.57
N ARG A 131 4.77 -8.96 13.28
CA ARG A 131 5.44 -8.86 11.99
C ARG A 131 4.60 -9.51 10.87
N ASP A 132 4.51 -8.83 9.74
CA ASP A 132 3.83 -9.29 8.53
C ASP A 132 4.71 -10.27 7.75
N GLY A 133 4.12 -11.40 7.38
CA GLY A 133 4.83 -12.57 6.86
C GLY A 133 5.11 -13.65 7.90
N ASP A 134 5.89 -14.65 7.51
CA ASP A 134 6.22 -15.81 8.33
C ASP A 134 7.62 -16.35 8.01
N SER A 135 8.14 -17.23 8.88
CA SER A 135 9.51 -17.77 8.74
C SER A 135 9.72 -18.67 7.51
N HIS A 136 8.66 -19.15 6.87
CA HIS A 136 8.74 -19.98 5.67
C HIS A 136 8.67 -19.13 4.40
N MET A 137 7.88 -18.05 4.42
CA MET A 137 7.60 -17.20 3.26
C MET A 137 8.41 -15.89 3.25
N GLY A 138 9.08 -15.55 4.36
CA GLY A 138 9.79 -14.30 4.57
C GLY A 138 8.92 -13.25 5.27
N PHE A 139 9.58 -12.32 5.97
CA PHE A 139 8.96 -11.14 6.58
C PHE A 139 9.06 -9.95 5.63
N THR A 140 8.03 -9.10 5.61
CA THR A 140 7.93 -7.97 4.67
C THR A 140 8.63 -6.69 5.17
N GLY A 141 9.28 -6.74 6.34
CA GLY A 141 9.82 -5.56 7.02
C GLY A 141 8.72 -4.64 7.59
N ARG A 142 7.51 -5.17 7.82
CA ARG A 142 6.37 -4.44 8.39
C ARG A 142 5.81 -5.14 9.62
N CYS A 143 5.22 -4.38 10.54
CA CYS A 143 4.46 -4.91 11.67
C CYS A 143 3.09 -4.22 11.80
N PHE A 144 2.12 -4.89 12.45
CA PHE A 144 0.79 -4.34 12.74
C PHE A 144 0.75 -3.76 14.15
N GLY A 145 0.63 -2.43 14.23
CA GLY A 145 0.79 -1.68 15.47
C GLY A 145 2.19 -1.84 16.09
N TYR A 146 2.42 -1.14 17.20
CA TYR A 146 3.66 -1.18 17.97
C TYR A 146 3.44 -0.66 19.39
N ALA A 147 4.17 -1.20 20.36
CA ALA A 147 4.22 -0.69 21.73
C ALA A 147 5.56 -1.05 22.38
N ASP A 148 6.14 -0.09 23.10
CA ASP A 148 7.26 -0.31 24.02
C ASP A 148 7.26 0.74 25.16
N SER A 149 8.42 0.97 25.77
CA SER A 149 8.62 1.92 26.86
C SER A 149 8.74 3.38 26.40
N GLU A 150 8.86 3.64 25.11
CA GLU A 150 9.03 4.97 24.52
C GLU A 150 7.71 5.49 23.95
N PHE A 151 7.02 4.68 23.16
CA PHE A 151 5.70 5.01 22.62
C PHE A 151 4.90 3.77 22.24
N ALA A 152 3.62 3.98 21.92
CA ALA A 152 2.80 3.01 21.23
C ALA A 152 2.04 3.66 20.08
N MET A 153 1.89 2.93 18.99
CA MET A 153 1.07 3.29 17.85
C MET A 153 0.22 2.10 17.47
N VAL A 154 -1.10 2.24 17.63
CA VAL A 154 -2.05 1.13 17.52
C VAL A 154 -3.32 1.58 16.84
N THR A 155 -4.08 0.62 16.32
CA THR A 155 -5.45 0.85 15.84
C THR A 155 -6.46 0.30 16.83
N GLY A 156 -7.69 0.82 16.82
CA GLY A 156 -8.73 0.28 17.70
C GLY A 156 -9.04 -1.21 17.45
N ARG A 157 -8.82 -1.74 16.24
CA ARG A 157 -8.96 -3.16 15.91
C ARG A 157 -7.96 -4.06 16.64
N GLU A 158 -6.82 -3.50 17.02
CA GLU A 158 -5.78 -4.16 17.81
C GLU A 158 -6.02 -4.04 19.32
N LEU A 159 -6.99 -3.23 19.74
CA LEU A 159 -7.24 -2.95 21.15
C LEU A 159 -8.58 -3.49 21.66
N PHE A 160 -9.66 -3.35 20.89
CA PHE A 160 -11.01 -3.39 21.45
C PHE A 160 -11.83 -4.61 20.99
N LEU A 161 -12.44 -5.27 21.97
CA LEU A 161 -13.51 -6.25 21.78
C LEU A 161 -14.87 -5.56 21.79
N LEU A 162 -15.69 -5.71 20.75
CA LEU A 162 -17.04 -5.14 20.73
C LEU A 162 -18.13 -6.22 20.80
N PRO A 163 -19.31 -5.91 21.38
CA PRO A 163 -20.52 -6.72 21.20
C PRO A 163 -20.80 -6.98 19.72
N ALA A 164 -21.25 -8.20 19.39
CA ALA A 164 -21.52 -8.60 18.01
C ALA A 164 -22.52 -7.67 17.29
N ASP A 165 -23.48 -7.11 18.02
CA ASP A 165 -24.45 -6.12 17.53
C ASP A 165 -23.97 -4.68 17.79
N ALA A 166 -22.77 -4.34 17.33
CA ALA A 166 -22.13 -3.05 17.68
C ALA A 166 -22.93 -1.81 17.22
N ASP A 167 -23.82 -1.94 16.24
CA ASP A 167 -24.66 -0.86 15.70
C ASP A 167 -25.68 -0.31 16.71
N VAL A 168 -26.04 -1.09 17.74
CA VAL A 168 -26.94 -0.60 18.80
C VAL A 168 -26.24 0.30 19.82
N ILE A 169 -24.90 0.32 19.81
CA ILE A 169 -24.10 1.11 20.76
C ILE A 169 -24.18 2.59 20.39
N ARG A 170 -24.63 3.41 21.33
CA ARG A 170 -24.81 4.87 21.14
C ARG A 170 -23.71 5.72 21.74
N ARG A 171 -22.95 5.19 22.69
CA ARG A 171 -21.87 5.89 23.38
C ARG A 171 -20.81 4.91 23.87
N ILE A 172 -19.56 5.20 23.55
CA ILE A 172 -18.37 4.52 24.05
C ILE A 172 -17.50 5.60 24.69
N GLU A 173 -16.93 5.30 25.85
CA GLU A 173 -15.99 6.18 26.54
C GLU A 173 -14.66 5.44 26.64
N VAL A 174 -13.57 6.08 26.25
CA VAL A 174 -12.22 5.54 26.37
C VAL A 174 -11.43 6.47 27.28
N ARG A 175 -10.72 5.93 28.26
CA ARG A 175 -9.79 6.66 29.11
C ARG A 175 -8.42 6.03 28.99
N PHE A 176 -7.38 6.86 28.90
CA PHE A 176 -6.00 6.40 28.89
C PHE A 176 -5.37 6.63 30.27
N ALA A 177 -4.79 5.59 30.87
CA ALA A 177 -4.04 5.67 32.11
C ALA A 177 -2.55 5.48 31.77
N LEU A 178 -1.91 6.59 31.38
CA LEU A 178 -0.56 6.58 30.82
C LEU A 178 0.50 7.00 31.86
N PRO A 179 1.78 6.65 31.64
CA PRO A 179 2.90 7.14 32.43
C PRO A 179 2.97 8.68 32.47
N GLN A 180 3.68 9.23 33.44
CA GLN A 180 3.92 10.67 33.49
C GLN A 180 4.67 11.13 32.24
N GLY A 181 4.18 12.19 31.58
CA GLY A 181 4.76 12.74 30.36
C GLY A 181 4.27 12.08 29.07
N TRP A 182 3.45 11.03 29.17
CA TRP A 182 2.75 10.45 28.02
C TRP A 182 1.38 11.08 27.86
N ASP A 183 1.02 11.34 26.60
CA ASP A 183 -0.31 11.77 26.20
C ASP A 183 -0.95 10.76 25.24
N ALA A 184 -2.27 10.84 25.10
CA ALA A 184 -3.02 10.06 24.10
C ALA A 184 -3.43 10.97 22.94
N VAL A 185 -2.93 10.67 21.75
CA VAL A 185 -3.29 11.37 20.52
C VAL A 185 -4.28 10.52 19.73
N THR A 186 -5.52 10.99 19.63
CA THR A 186 -6.60 10.29 18.92
C THR A 186 -7.46 11.25 18.10
N PRO A 187 -8.19 10.76 17.07
CA PRO A 187 -9.15 11.57 16.33
C PRO A 187 -10.50 11.72 17.07
N TRP A 188 -10.65 11.15 18.27
CA TRP A 188 -11.89 11.16 19.04
C TRP A 188 -12.10 12.49 19.76
N THR A 189 -13.35 12.77 20.12
CA THR A 189 -13.68 14.00 20.83
C THR A 189 -13.29 13.85 22.30
N GLN A 190 -12.50 14.77 22.83
CA GLN A 190 -12.14 14.77 24.25
C GLN A 190 -13.24 15.45 25.08
N GLU A 191 -13.77 14.76 26.09
CA GLU A 191 -14.72 15.24 27.09
C GLU A 191 -14.12 15.00 28.48
N GLY A 192 -13.50 16.03 29.07
CA GLY A 192 -12.78 15.90 30.34
C GLY A 192 -11.56 14.98 30.22
N ASP A 193 -11.49 13.94 31.04
CA ASP A 193 -10.46 12.89 31.01
C ASP A 193 -10.84 11.68 30.14
N HIS A 194 -11.91 11.78 29.35
CA HIS A 194 -12.40 10.70 28.48
C HIS A 194 -12.39 11.12 27.01
N TRP A 195 -12.27 10.15 26.12
CA TRP A 195 -12.38 10.29 24.68
C TRP A 195 -13.62 9.56 24.20
N ILE A 196 -14.37 10.22 23.32
CA ILE A 196 -15.66 9.77 22.81
C ILE A 196 -15.51 9.49 21.30
N PRO A 197 -15.45 8.22 20.89
CA PRO A 197 -15.54 7.83 19.49
C PRO A 197 -16.91 8.17 18.89
N GLY A 198 -16.92 8.21 17.56
CA GLY A 198 -18.06 8.63 16.74
C GLY A 198 -17.93 10.04 16.18
N ILE A 199 -18.76 10.36 15.19
CA ILE A 199 -18.83 11.67 14.56
C ILE A 199 -20.24 12.17 14.72
N ARG A 200 -20.42 13.25 15.51
CA ARG A 200 -21.74 13.79 15.88
C ARG A 200 -22.70 12.71 16.42
N GLY A 201 -22.18 11.79 17.24
CA GLY A 201 -22.95 10.69 17.85
C GLY A 201 -23.28 9.52 16.91
N THR A 202 -22.69 9.46 15.72
CA THR A 202 -22.89 8.35 14.76
C THR A 202 -21.59 7.60 14.50
N HIS A 203 -21.68 6.39 13.93
CA HIS A 203 -20.52 5.56 13.58
C HIS A 203 -19.59 5.27 14.78
N VAL A 204 -20.17 5.17 15.99
CA VAL A 204 -19.41 5.09 17.25
C VAL A 204 -18.49 3.87 17.28
N ALA A 205 -19.02 2.69 16.95
CA ALA A 205 -18.25 1.46 16.90
C ALA A 205 -17.15 1.49 15.82
N GLU A 206 -17.49 1.92 14.61
CA GLU A 206 -16.55 2.01 13.49
C GLU A 206 -15.43 3.02 13.76
N HIS A 207 -15.75 4.19 14.32
CA HIS A 207 -14.75 5.19 14.70
C HIS A 207 -13.84 4.70 15.83
N LEU A 208 -14.34 3.86 16.74
CA LEU A 208 -13.49 3.25 17.78
C LEU A 208 -12.46 2.32 17.13
N ILE A 209 -12.91 1.38 16.29
CA ILE A 209 -12.01 0.32 15.80
C ILE A 209 -11.07 0.81 14.71
N SER A 210 -11.52 1.69 13.81
CA SER A 210 -10.72 2.12 12.64
C SER A 210 -9.82 3.34 12.92
N ALA A 211 -9.85 3.90 14.14
CA ALA A 211 -9.00 5.03 14.48
C ALA A 211 -7.58 4.60 14.88
N ALA A 212 -6.61 5.22 14.22
CA ALA A 212 -5.22 5.25 14.66
C ALA A 212 -5.07 6.04 15.97
N THR A 213 -4.25 5.52 16.90
CA THR A 213 -4.02 6.10 18.23
C THR A 213 -2.53 6.03 18.58
N GLY A 214 -1.96 7.18 18.92
CA GLY A 214 -0.60 7.31 19.45
C GLY A 214 -0.64 7.50 20.96
N LEU A 215 0.17 6.75 21.70
CA LEU A 215 0.34 6.87 23.15
C LEU A 215 1.82 7.10 23.43
N GLY A 216 2.17 8.18 24.11
CA GLY A 216 3.59 8.52 24.29
C GLY A 216 3.85 10.02 24.31
N PRO A 217 5.12 10.42 24.24
CA PRO A 217 5.48 11.79 23.99
C PRO A 217 5.22 12.11 22.50
N PHE A 218 4.15 12.87 22.26
CA PHE A 218 3.81 13.38 20.93
C PHE A 218 3.65 14.89 20.98
N HIS A 219 4.03 15.57 19.90
CA HIS A 219 3.74 16.98 19.70
C HIS A 219 3.03 17.22 18.36
N GLU A 220 2.24 18.29 18.28
CA GLU A 220 1.41 18.57 17.11
C GLU A 220 1.88 19.77 16.31
N ARG A 221 1.94 19.57 14.98
CA ARG A 221 1.97 20.64 13.97
C ARG A 221 0.60 20.66 13.29
N SER A 222 0.14 21.82 12.83
CA SER A 222 -1.15 21.89 12.12
C SER A 222 -1.16 22.94 11.02
N PHE A 223 -1.99 22.71 10.01
CA PHE A 223 -2.28 23.66 8.94
C PHE A 223 -3.75 23.55 8.52
N GLN A 224 -4.22 24.56 7.79
CA GLN A 224 -5.58 24.59 7.25
C GLN A 224 -5.58 24.29 5.75
N ALA A 225 -6.59 23.55 5.29
CA ALA A 225 -7.02 23.50 3.90
C ALA A 225 -8.57 23.56 3.87
N GLY A 226 -9.12 24.60 3.25
CA GLY A 226 -10.53 24.95 3.41
C GLY A 226 -10.87 25.20 4.90
N ASN A 227 -11.91 24.52 5.39
CA ASN A 227 -12.29 24.55 6.81
C ASN A 227 -11.81 23.32 7.59
N THR A 228 -11.02 22.45 6.96
CA THR A 228 -10.49 21.25 7.61
C THR A 228 -9.14 21.57 8.23
N ARG A 229 -9.03 21.40 9.56
CA ARG A 229 -7.74 21.49 10.27
C ARG A 229 -7.00 20.17 10.17
N PHE A 230 -5.90 20.15 9.42
CA PHE A 230 -5.00 19.00 9.39
C PHE A 230 -4.05 19.07 10.58
N ARG A 231 -4.06 18.02 11.40
CA ARG A 231 -3.21 17.86 12.59
C ARG A 231 -2.19 16.76 12.29
N LEU A 232 -0.91 17.08 12.41
CA LEU A 232 0.20 16.14 12.27
C LEU A 232 0.79 15.96 13.67
N ALA A 233 0.61 14.77 14.25
CA ALA A 233 1.16 14.43 15.55
C ALA A 233 2.42 13.60 15.36
N PHE A 234 3.56 14.17 15.74
CA PHE A 234 4.87 13.54 15.61
C PHE A 234 5.27 12.91 16.93
N GLU A 235 5.75 11.68 16.89
CA GLU A 235 6.49 11.09 18.00
C GLU A 235 7.74 11.95 18.27
N SER A 236 8.00 12.28 19.53
CA SER A 236 8.98 13.31 19.92
C SER A 236 10.45 12.92 19.71
N GLY A 237 10.76 11.64 19.49
CA GLY A 237 12.09 11.14 19.12
C GLY A 237 12.48 11.38 17.66
N ILE A 238 11.56 11.80 16.80
CA ILE A 238 11.83 12.08 15.38
C ILE A 238 12.84 13.22 15.22
N PRO A 239 13.91 13.06 14.41
CA PRO A 239 14.85 14.13 14.12
C PRO A 239 14.19 15.35 13.46
N HIS A 240 14.58 16.56 13.89
CA HIS A 240 13.96 17.82 13.46
C HIS A 240 14.02 18.05 11.94
N ASP A 241 15.11 17.69 11.28
CA ASP A 241 15.27 17.80 9.82
C ASP A 241 14.33 16.87 9.04
N GLN A 242 14.10 15.66 9.58
CA GLN A 242 13.13 14.72 9.03
C GLN A 242 11.69 15.17 9.29
N GLU A 243 11.40 15.73 10.46
CA GLU A 243 10.10 16.35 10.76
C GLU A 243 9.79 17.50 9.78
N GLU A 244 10.71 18.45 9.59
CA GLU A 244 10.47 19.59 8.70
C GLU A 244 10.24 19.14 7.25
N THR A 245 10.97 18.12 6.80
CA THR A 245 10.75 17.49 5.50
C THR A 245 9.36 16.85 5.41
N ALA A 246 8.97 16.09 6.45
CA ALA A 246 7.67 15.44 6.52
C ALA A 246 6.53 16.46 6.53
N VAL A 247 6.59 17.49 7.37
CA VAL A 247 5.61 18.58 7.43
C VAL A 247 5.43 19.21 6.05
N ALA A 248 6.53 19.61 5.39
CA ALA A 248 6.45 20.29 4.10
C ALA A 248 5.76 19.44 3.01
N ARG A 249 6.10 18.15 2.91
CA ARG A 249 5.57 17.25 1.87
C ARG A 249 4.15 16.76 2.20
N LEU A 250 3.87 16.38 3.44
CA LEU A 250 2.52 15.97 3.89
C LEU A 250 1.52 17.12 3.72
N THR A 251 1.90 18.35 4.07
CA THR A 251 1.05 19.54 3.83
C THR A 251 0.75 19.73 2.35
N ARG A 252 1.74 19.54 1.48
CA ARG A 252 1.56 19.71 0.04
C ARG A 252 0.62 18.66 -0.54
N VAL A 253 0.78 17.39 -0.16
CA VAL A 253 -0.15 16.31 -0.55
C VAL A 253 -1.57 16.58 -0.04
N ALA A 254 -1.71 16.96 1.23
CA ALA A 254 -3.02 17.21 1.82
C ALA A 254 -3.77 18.34 1.10
N ARG A 255 -3.07 19.43 0.75
CA ARG A 255 -3.63 20.53 -0.05
C ARG A 255 -4.01 20.07 -1.47
N TYR A 256 -3.14 19.32 -2.13
CA TYR A 256 -3.43 18.75 -3.45
C TYR A 256 -4.70 17.89 -3.44
N VAL A 257 -4.83 16.98 -2.46
CA VAL A 257 -6.02 16.11 -2.32
C VAL A 257 -7.26 16.93 -1.97
N HIS A 258 -7.15 17.92 -1.07
CA HIS A 258 -8.25 18.82 -0.75
C HIS A 258 -8.73 19.60 -1.98
N ASP A 259 -7.82 20.16 -2.77
CA ASP A 259 -8.12 20.90 -4.00
C ASP A 259 -8.74 20.02 -5.10
N LEU A 260 -8.29 18.76 -5.19
CA LEU A 260 -8.85 17.76 -6.11
C LEU A 260 -10.34 17.53 -5.84
N PHE A 261 -10.72 17.30 -4.58
CA PHE A 261 -12.12 17.07 -4.20
C PHE A 261 -12.91 18.38 -4.06
N GLY A 262 -12.25 19.50 -3.77
CA GLY A 262 -12.87 20.82 -3.61
C GLY A 262 -13.88 20.88 -2.46
N ARG A 263 -13.70 20.07 -1.41
CA ARG A 263 -14.57 20.04 -0.21
C ARG A 263 -13.83 19.53 1.04
N ASP A 264 -14.39 19.84 2.20
CA ASP A 264 -13.80 19.58 3.52
C ASP A 264 -14.03 18.14 4.05
N LEU A 265 -13.05 17.61 4.80
CA LEU A 265 -13.13 16.38 5.61
C LEU A 265 -13.42 16.73 7.08
N GLY A 266 -14.60 17.28 7.33
CA GLY A 266 -14.99 17.65 8.69
C GLY A 266 -14.14 18.76 9.31
N PRO A 267 -14.21 18.94 10.64
CA PRO A 267 -13.49 20.02 11.32
C PRO A 267 -11.98 19.74 11.46
N SER A 268 -11.57 18.47 11.47
CA SER A 268 -10.17 18.10 11.58
C SER A 268 -9.89 16.72 11.01
N TYR A 269 -8.66 16.53 10.52
CA TYR A 269 -8.11 15.24 10.10
C TYR A 269 -6.75 15.03 10.78
N LEU A 270 -6.62 13.96 11.57
CA LEU A 270 -5.40 13.65 12.34
C LEU A 270 -4.49 12.69 11.58
N THR A 271 -3.20 13.00 11.49
CA THR A 271 -2.16 12.09 10.99
C THR A 271 -1.16 11.84 12.11
N ILE A 272 -1.06 10.60 12.57
CA ILE A 272 -0.03 10.18 13.53
C ILE A 272 1.20 9.73 12.75
N VAL A 273 2.33 10.37 13.04
CA VAL A 273 3.61 10.21 12.36
C VAL A 273 4.60 9.61 13.34
N VAL A 274 4.99 8.36 13.08
CA VAL A 274 5.99 7.63 13.87
C VAL A 274 7.21 7.28 13.03
N PRO A 275 8.39 7.05 13.66
CA PRO A 275 9.53 6.46 12.98
C PRO A 275 9.29 4.97 12.67
N GLU A 276 10.31 4.29 12.16
CA GLU A 276 10.36 2.82 12.17
C GLU A 276 10.40 2.31 13.61
N ALA A 277 9.90 1.10 13.84
CA ALA A 277 10.10 0.45 15.12
C ALA A 277 11.60 0.22 15.37
N PRO A 278 12.08 0.18 16.62
CA PRO A 278 13.45 -0.21 16.97
C PRO A 278 13.92 -1.55 16.38
N THR A 279 13.00 -2.43 15.96
CA THR A 279 13.30 -3.67 15.23
C THR A 279 13.68 -3.44 13.76
N GLY A 280 13.55 -2.21 13.25
CA GLY A 280 13.67 -1.85 11.83
C GLY A 280 12.38 -2.04 11.03
N ASP A 281 11.31 -2.57 11.64
CA ASP A 281 10.05 -2.79 10.94
C ASP A 281 9.26 -1.48 10.76
N GLN A 282 8.62 -1.31 9.60
CA GLN A 282 7.64 -0.25 9.39
C GLN A 282 6.33 -0.56 10.11
N ILE A 283 5.90 0.35 10.96
CA ILE A 283 4.65 0.23 11.72
C ILE A 283 3.50 0.54 10.78
N SER A 284 2.75 -0.49 10.42
CA SER A 284 1.52 -0.37 9.65
C SER A 284 0.38 0.00 10.58
N GLY A 285 -0.33 1.08 10.24
CA GLY A 285 -1.61 1.41 10.87
C GLY A 285 -2.74 1.42 9.84
N GLU A 286 -3.76 2.22 10.11
CA GLU A 286 -4.97 2.32 9.29
C GLU A 286 -5.37 3.78 9.08
N GLY A 287 -6.06 4.04 7.97
CA GLY A 287 -6.75 5.29 7.71
C GLY A 287 -8.27 5.14 7.79
N TRP A 288 -8.91 6.21 8.25
CA TRP A 288 -10.37 6.37 8.26
C TRP A 288 -10.75 7.83 7.99
N ALA A 289 -12.05 8.13 8.07
CA ALA A 289 -12.60 9.44 7.71
C ALA A 289 -12.07 10.63 8.51
N THR A 290 -11.50 10.40 9.70
CA THR A 290 -11.04 11.44 10.64
C THR A 290 -9.54 11.42 10.88
N GLY A 291 -8.83 10.47 10.31
CA GLY A 291 -7.39 10.40 10.47
C GLY A 291 -6.77 9.11 10.01
N GLN A 292 -5.46 9.04 10.14
CA GLN A 292 -4.62 7.91 9.78
C GLN A 292 -3.35 7.92 10.63
N GLY A 293 -2.56 6.86 10.57
CA GLY A 293 -1.18 6.92 11.06
C GLY A 293 -0.42 5.64 10.82
N GLN A 294 0.89 5.78 10.70
CA GLN A 294 1.86 4.71 10.42
C GLN A 294 3.28 5.31 10.43
N THR A 295 4.28 4.49 10.11
CA THR A 295 5.62 4.97 9.83
C THR A 295 5.63 5.90 8.60
N PHE A 296 5.86 7.18 8.83
CA PHE A 296 6.06 8.18 7.77
C PHE A 296 7.46 8.77 7.77
N VAL A 297 8.30 8.43 8.75
CA VAL A 297 9.63 9.01 8.93
C VAL A 297 10.70 7.90 8.98
N PRO A 298 11.79 7.98 8.16
CA PRO A 298 12.03 8.98 7.12
C PRO A 298 10.97 8.96 6.01
N LEU A 299 10.66 10.12 5.44
CA LEU A 299 9.59 10.23 4.45
C LEU A 299 10.08 9.79 3.07
N THR A 300 9.55 8.65 2.59
CA THR A 300 9.83 8.11 1.25
C THR A 300 8.68 8.35 0.27
N GLY A 301 8.91 8.07 -1.02
CA GLY A 301 7.88 8.18 -2.04
C GLY A 301 6.69 7.27 -1.78
N ASN A 302 6.95 6.03 -1.35
CA ASN A 302 5.91 5.07 -0.99
C ASN A 302 5.15 5.46 0.28
N ARG A 303 5.83 5.93 1.32
CA ARG A 303 5.17 6.38 2.56
C ARG A 303 4.27 7.59 2.30
N LEU A 304 4.72 8.51 1.44
CA LEU A 304 3.91 9.65 1.01
C LEU A 304 2.74 9.23 0.10
N HIS A 305 2.92 8.20 -0.73
CA HIS A 305 1.84 7.59 -1.49
C HIS A 305 0.79 6.97 -0.56
N ASP A 306 1.20 6.19 0.45
CA ASP A 306 0.27 5.59 1.41
C ASP A 306 -0.51 6.67 2.17
N PHE A 307 0.15 7.78 2.56
CA PHE A 307 -0.53 8.95 3.13
C PHE A 307 -1.63 9.50 2.20
N ALA A 308 -1.29 9.69 0.92
CA ALA A 308 -2.22 10.19 -0.09
C ALA A 308 -3.38 9.22 -0.33
N GLU A 309 -3.09 7.91 -0.37
CA GLU A 309 -4.08 6.85 -0.58
C GLU A 309 -5.14 6.84 0.52
N GLU A 310 -4.72 6.88 1.79
CA GLU A 310 -5.64 6.91 2.93
C GLU A 310 -6.43 8.22 3.00
N LEU A 311 -5.80 9.35 2.67
CA LEU A 311 -6.48 10.64 2.63
C LEU A 311 -7.53 10.69 1.50
N ILE A 312 -7.22 10.16 0.32
CA ILE A 312 -8.20 10.04 -0.77
C ILE A 312 -9.31 9.05 -0.37
N SER A 313 -8.98 7.95 0.29
CA SER A 313 -9.96 6.97 0.78
C SER A 313 -10.95 7.57 1.79
N ALA A 314 -10.56 8.60 2.55
CA ALA A 314 -11.49 9.35 3.40
C ALA A 314 -12.62 10.02 2.59
N TYR A 315 -12.34 10.46 1.35
CA TYR A 315 -13.35 11.03 0.43
C TYR A 315 -14.10 9.99 -0.40
N THR A 316 -13.51 8.82 -0.64
CA THR A 316 -14.07 7.83 -1.59
C THR A 316 -14.69 6.60 -0.91
N ARG A 317 -14.25 6.22 0.30
CA ARG A 317 -14.66 4.97 0.98
C ARG A 317 -15.29 5.18 2.35
N HIS A 318 -14.78 6.10 3.16
CA HIS A 318 -15.14 6.14 4.58
C HIS A 318 -16.32 7.06 4.89
N ALA A 319 -17.30 6.55 5.64
CA ALA A 319 -18.36 7.39 6.19
C ALA A 319 -17.78 8.38 7.21
N PRO A 320 -18.35 9.59 7.37
CA PRO A 320 -19.52 10.13 6.68
C PRO A 320 -19.18 10.93 5.41
N TYR A 321 -17.89 11.05 5.06
CA TYR A 321 -17.44 11.95 4.00
C TYR A 321 -17.41 11.30 2.62
N ARG A 322 -17.50 9.97 2.53
CA ARG A 322 -17.53 9.27 1.24
C ARG A 322 -18.59 9.80 0.28
N THR A 323 -18.26 9.78 -1.01
CA THR A 323 -19.25 9.86 -2.09
C THR A 323 -19.62 8.45 -2.55
N GLU A 324 -20.90 8.10 -2.53
CA GLU A 324 -21.39 6.79 -2.98
C GLU A 324 -21.53 6.75 -4.50
N ILE A 325 -20.88 5.77 -5.12
CA ILE A 325 -21.13 5.38 -6.51
C ILE A 325 -22.31 4.41 -6.53
N ARG A 326 -23.34 4.69 -7.34
CA ARG A 326 -24.56 3.84 -7.38
C ARG A 326 -24.49 2.72 -8.40
N SER A 327 -23.87 2.98 -9.54
CA SER A 327 -23.75 2.00 -10.63
C SER A 327 -22.63 1.00 -10.29
N PRO A 328 -22.93 -0.31 -10.13
CA PRO A 328 -21.89 -1.31 -9.88
C PRO A 328 -20.81 -1.36 -10.96
N GLU A 329 -21.17 -1.03 -12.21
CA GLU A 329 -20.27 -0.97 -13.36
C GLU A 329 -19.23 0.17 -13.26
N GLU A 330 -19.40 1.10 -12.31
CA GLU A 330 -18.51 2.24 -12.09
C GLU A 330 -17.76 2.15 -10.74
N TYR A 331 -17.90 1.05 -9.99
CA TYR A 331 -17.18 0.88 -8.71
C TYR A 331 -15.66 0.91 -8.86
N TRP A 332 -15.14 0.54 -10.04
CA TRP A 332 -13.72 0.62 -10.37
C TRP A 332 -13.16 2.04 -10.30
N LEU A 333 -14.01 3.07 -10.37
CA LEU A 333 -13.58 4.47 -10.22
C LEU A 333 -13.03 4.75 -8.83
N VAL A 334 -13.55 4.10 -7.78
CA VAL A 334 -13.04 4.29 -6.41
C VAL A 334 -11.57 3.91 -6.35
N ASP A 335 -11.23 2.70 -6.79
CA ASP A 335 -9.85 2.21 -6.80
C ASP A 335 -8.99 2.96 -7.82
N GLY A 336 -9.48 3.15 -9.05
CA GLY A 336 -8.73 3.84 -10.10
C GLY A 336 -8.35 5.27 -9.74
N ILE A 337 -9.29 6.06 -9.22
CA ILE A 337 -9.03 7.45 -8.80
C ILE A 337 -8.06 7.46 -7.62
N THR A 338 -8.30 6.59 -6.64
CA THR A 338 -7.44 6.50 -5.46
C THR A 338 -6.00 6.20 -5.85
N LYS A 339 -5.76 5.19 -6.71
CA LYS A 339 -4.41 4.78 -7.13
C LYS A 339 -3.73 5.77 -8.07
N LEU A 340 -4.46 6.39 -9.00
CA LEU A 340 -3.89 7.40 -9.88
C LEU A 340 -3.51 8.67 -9.11
N TYR A 341 -4.44 9.21 -8.32
CA TYR A 341 -4.24 10.50 -7.67
C TYR A 341 -3.34 10.42 -6.43
N ALA A 342 -3.19 9.26 -5.79
CA ALA A 342 -2.18 9.09 -4.76
C ALA A 342 -0.78 9.36 -5.31
N TRP A 343 -0.43 8.77 -6.47
CA TRP A 343 0.85 9.05 -7.12
C TRP A 343 0.95 10.45 -7.71
N ARG A 344 -0.13 11.02 -8.28
CA ARG A 344 -0.11 12.43 -8.70
C ARG A 344 0.12 13.38 -7.53
N ALA A 345 -0.39 13.05 -6.34
CA ALA A 345 -0.11 13.85 -5.15
C ALA A 345 1.36 13.78 -4.75
N VAL A 346 2.00 12.61 -4.85
CA VAL A 346 3.46 12.46 -4.65
C VAL A 346 4.25 13.25 -5.71
N ALA A 347 3.82 13.23 -6.97
CA ALA A 347 4.44 14.01 -8.03
C ALA A 347 4.29 15.52 -7.80
N ALA A 348 3.09 16.00 -7.43
CA ALA A 348 2.86 17.38 -7.00
C ALA A 348 3.72 17.72 -5.79
N ALA A 349 3.96 16.74 -4.92
CA ALA A 349 4.86 16.88 -3.80
C ALA A 349 6.32 17.01 -4.19
N GLY A 350 6.71 16.75 -5.44
CA GLY A 350 8.06 16.94 -5.97
C GLY A 350 9.03 15.80 -5.68
N LEU A 351 8.53 14.59 -5.40
CA LEU A 351 9.35 13.38 -5.25
C LEU A 351 9.43 12.54 -6.54
N ILE A 352 8.50 12.75 -7.48
CA ILE A 352 8.40 12.00 -8.75
C ILE A 352 7.99 12.97 -9.86
N ASP A 353 8.48 12.75 -11.07
CA ASP A 353 8.07 13.49 -12.26
C ASP A 353 6.75 12.93 -12.85
N GLU A 354 5.90 13.79 -13.41
CA GLU A 354 4.59 13.36 -13.93
C GLU A 354 4.73 12.48 -15.20
N ASP A 355 5.74 12.71 -16.04
CA ASP A 355 5.98 11.89 -17.23
C ASP A 355 6.54 10.51 -16.83
N ASP A 356 7.41 10.44 -15.81
CA ASP A 356 7.86 9.16 -15.23
C ASP A 356 6.69 8.35 -14.68
N LEU A 357 5.78 9.03 -14.00
CA LEU A 357 4.58 8.40 -13.47
C LEU A 357 3.72 7.82 -14.60
N ALA A 358 3.53 8.59 -15.68
CA ALA A 358 2.77 8.15 -16.83
C ALA A 358 3.41 6.93 -17.53
N ARG A 359 4.74 6.93 -17.68
CA ARG A 359 5.51 5.78 -18.19
C ARG A 359 5.32 4.54 -17.33
N THR A 360 5.43 4.69 -16.01
CA THR A 360 5.28 3.58 -15.04
C THR A 360 3.88 2.95 -15.11
N PHE A 361 2.83 3.77 -15.20
CA PHE A 361 1.47 3.27 -15.40
C PHE A 361 1.30 2.57 -16.76
N ALA A 362 1.90 3.11 -17.83
CA ALA A 362 1.82 2.53 -19.16
C ALA A 362 2.48 1.15 -19.24
N GLU A 363 3.68 1.01 -18.65
CA GLU A 363 4.39 -0.28 -18.57
C GLU A 363 3.59 -1.31 -17.78
N SER A 364 3.13 -0.92 -16.58
CA SER A 364 2.34 -1.79 -15.71
C SER A 364 1.05 -2.22 -16.41
N TYR A 365 0.40 -1.32 -17.16
CA TYR A 365 -0.80 -1.61 -17.94
C TYR A 365 -0.57 -2.66 -19.01
N VAL A 366 0.50 -2.58 -19.82
CA VAL A 366 0.79 -3.62 -20.83
C VAL A 366 0.99 -4.98 -20.17
N THR A 367 1.75 -5.00 -19.07
CA THR A 367 2.03 -6.24 -18.32
C THR A 367 0.76 -6.86 -17.76
N ALA A 368 -0.10 -6.06 -17.13
CA ALA A 368 -1.38 -6.54 -16.59
C ALA A 368 -2.37 -6.94 -17.69
N PHE A 369 -2.45 -6.18 -18.78
CA PHE A 369 -3.40 -6.43 -19.88
C PHE A 369 -3.10 -7.75 -20.60
N THR A 370 -1.81 -8.08 -20.77
CA THR A 370 -1.37 -9.30 -21.46
C THR A 370 -1.34 -10.55 -20.57
N ALA A 371 -1.48 -10.38 -19.25
CA ALA A 371 -1.47 -11.50 -18.31
C ALA A 371 -2.70 -12.42 -18.45
N ALA A 372 -2.46 -13.73 -18.38
CA ALA A 372 -3.52 -14.74 -18.40
C ALA A 372 -4.38 -14.66 -17.12
N GLY A 373 -5.69 -14.85 -17.28
CA GLY A 373 -6.64 -14.85 -16.15
C GLY A 373 -7.05 -13.48 -15.63
N VAL A 374 -6.55 -12.38 -16.22
CA VAL A 374 -6.93 -11.02 -15.83
C VAL A 374 -8.25 -10.60 -16.48
N GLU A 375 -9.22 -10.20 -15.65
CA GLU A 375 -10.44 -9.50 -16.06
C GLU A 375 -10.07 -8.09 -16.53
N ARG A 376 -10.18 -7.88 -17.84
CA ARG A 376 -9.85 -6.62 -18.51
C ARG A 376 -11.03 -5.65 -18.53
N ASN A 377 -12.24 -6.15 -18.34
CA ASN A 377 -13.43 -5.33 -18.31
C ASN A 377 -13.63 -4.75 -16.91
N LEU A 378 -13.29 -3.48 -16.75
CA LEU A 378 -13.40 -2.77 -15.48
C LEU A 378 -14.84 -2.69 -14.95
N GLU A 379 -15.84 -2.78 -15.84
CA GLU A 379 -17.27 -2.82 -15.46
C GLU A 379 -17.67 -4.13 -14.80
N LYS A 380 -16.86 -5.18 -14.96
CA LYS A 380 -17.06 -6.51 -14.38
C LYS A 380 -16.08 -6.82 -13.25
N LEU A 381 -15.21 -5.86 -12.90
CA LEU A 381 -14.10 -6.06 -11.97
C LEU A 381 -14.52 -6.58 -10.59
N TYR A 382 -15.73 -6.23 -10.13
CA TYR A 382 -16.30 -6.67 -8.85
C TYR A 382 -17.43 -7.68 -9.00
N ALA A 383 -17.71 -8.14 -10.22
CA ALA A 383 -18.74 -9.13 -10.51
C ALA A 383 -18.24 -10.57 -10.32
N THR A 384 -16.93 -10.79 -10.25
CA THR A 384 -16.33 -12.11 -10.02
C THR A 384 -15.19 -12.06 -8.99
N PRO A 385 -14.92 -13.14 -8.24
CA PRO A 385 -13.83 -13.17 -7.23
C PRO A 385 -12.41 -13.16 -7.82
N ASN A 386 -12.23 -13.62 -9.07
CA ASN A 386 -10.95 -14.16 -9.53
C ASN A 386 -9.96 -13.17 -10.18
N SER A 387 -10.17 -11.84 -10.19
CA SER A 387 -9.22 -10.95 -10.87
C SER A 387 -9.21 -9.48 -10.42
N ALA A 388 -9.52 -9.20 -9.15
CA ALA A 388 -9.74 -7.81 -8.78
C ALA A 388 -8.44 -7.00 -8.62
N ARG A 389 -7.32 -7.59 -8.18
CA ARG A 389 -6.12 -6.80 -7.80
C ARG A 389 -5.46 -6.05 -8.97
N LEU A 390 -5.01 -6.76 -10.01
CA LEU A 390 -4.38 -6.12 -11.17
C LEU A 390 -5.33 -5.16 -11.89
N GLY A 391 -6.63 -5.48 -11.94
CA GLY A 391 -7.62 -4.57 -12.48
C GLY A 391 -7.74 -3.27 -11.68
N ARG A 392 -7.77 -3.35 -10.34
CA ARG A 392 -7.88 -2.19 -9.43
C ARG A 392 -6.61 -1.35 -9.37
N GLU A 393 -5.46 -2.00 -9.26
CA GLU A 393 -4.17 -1.35 -8.98
C GLU A 393 -3.44 -0.92 -10.26
N THR A 394 -3.76 -1.51 -11.41
CA THR A 394 -3.00 -1.30 -12.64
C THR A 394 -3.87 -0.86 -13.81
N LEU A 395 -4.90 -1.62 -14.16
CA LEU A 395 -5.72 -1.30 -15.34
C LEU A 395 -6.57 -0.03 -15.13
N ALA A 396 -7.29 0.06 -14.00
CA ALA A 396 -8.14 1.19 -13.67
C ALA A 396 -7.41 2.54 -13.65
N PRO A 397 -6.29 2.72 -12.92
CA PRO A 397 -5.60 4.01 -12.89
C PRO A 397 -5.01 4.38 -14.25
N PHE A 398 -4.49 3.43 -15.04
CA PHE A 398 -3.99 3.74 -16.39
C PHE A 398 -5.12 4.15 -17.35
N VAL A 399 -6.28 3.47 -17.30
CA VAL A 399 -7.42 3.86 -18.15
C VAL A 399 -7.92 5.27 -17.81
N LEU A 400 -7.85 5.68 -16.54
CA LEU A 400 -8.13 7.06 -16.13
C LEU A 400 -7.05 8.05 -16.59
N LEU A 401 -5.77 7.68 -16.51
CA LEU A 401 -4.67 8.48 -17.04
C LEU A 401 -4.84 8.71 -18.55
N HIS A 402 -5.20 7.66 -19.29
CA HIS A 402 -5.46 7.74 -20.73
C HIS A 402 -6.71 8.61 -21.03
N LEU A 403 -7.77 8.47 -20.22
CA LEU A 403 -8.93 9.35 -20.30
C LEU A 403 -8.56 10.81 -20.05
N ASP A 404 -7.68 11.11 -19.10
CA ASP A 404 -7.21 12.46 -18.82
C ASP A 404 -6.46 13.05 -20.02
N ARG A 405 -5.57 12.28 -20.66
CA ARG A 405 -4.86 12.70 -21.87
C ARG A 405 -5.84 13.05 -23.00
N GLU A 406 -6.84 12.21 -23.23
CA GLU A 406 -7.90 12.46 -24.22
C GLU A 406 -8.73 13.70 -23.88
N LEU A 407 -9.07 13.91 -22.60
CA LEU A 407 -9.79 15.09 -22.13
C LEU A 407 -8.98 16.37 -22.33
N ARG A 408 -7.69 16.36 -22.00
CA ARG A 408 -6.80 17.52 -22.17
C ARG A 408 -6.56 17.84 -23.64
N SER A 409 -6.50 16.83 -24.50
CA SER A 409 -6.39 17.02 -25.95
C SER A 409 -7.68 17.58 -26.56
N ALA A 410 -8.85 17.08 -26.15
CA ALA A 410 -10.13 17.52 -26.69
C ALA A 410 -10.57 18.89 -26.14
N HIS A 411 -10.22 19.19 -24.89
CA HIS A 411 -10.59 20.43 -24.20
C HIS A 411 -9.39 21.06 -23.46
N PRO A 412 -8.45 21.67 -24.20
CA PRO A 412 -7.29 22.32 -23.60
C PRO A 412 -7.71 23.38 -22.56
N GLY A 413 -7.07 23.38 -21.40
CA GLY A 413 -7.33 24.34 -20.31
C GLY A 413 -8.58 24.06 -19.45
N ALA A 414 -9.39 23.04 -19.76
CA ALA A 414 -10.58 22.71 -18.97
C ALA A 414 -10.31 21.93 -17.66
N GLY A 415 -9.05 21.73 -17.30
CA GLY A 415 -8.62 21.03 -16.07
C GLY A 415 -8.66 19.50 -16.15
N GLY A 416 -8.92 18.92 -17.32
CA GLY A 416 -8.83 17.47 -17.54
C GLY A 416 -9.71 16.64 -16.58
N LEU A 417 -9.20 15.48 -16.18
CA LEU A 417 -9.82 14.57 -15.22
C LEU A 417 -9.95 15.20 -13.83
N ASP A 418 -9.06 16.10 -13.42
CA ASP A 418 -9.09 16.72 -12.09
C ASP A 418 -10.42 17.48 -11.89
N ALA A 419 -10.85 18.23 -12.91
CA ALA A 419 -12.13 18.92 -12.93
C ALA A 419 -13.34 17.96 -12.90
N ILE A 420 -13.21 16.78 -13.52
CA ILE A 420 -14.24 15.74 -13.52
C ILE A 420 -14.35 15.10 -12.13
N VAL A 421 -13.22 14.75 -11.49
CA VAL A 421 -13.21 14.19 -10.13
C VAL A 421 -13.85 15.17 -9.15
N ARG A 422 -13.47 16.45 -9.20
CA ARG A 422 -14.10 17.50 -8.37
C ARG A 422 -15.63 17.52 -8.52
N ARG A 423 -16.13 17.36 -9.74
CA ARG A 423 -17.58 17.34 -10.02
C ARG A 423 -18.25 16.05 -9.53
N LEU A 424 -17.64 14.89 -9.80
CA LEU A 424 -18.16 13.58 -9.43
C LEU A 424 -18.29 13.44 -7.91
N PHE A 425 -17.28 13.89 -7.18
CA PHE A 425 -17.17 13.71 -5.73
C PHE A 425 -17.64 14.92 -4.93
N ARG A 426 -18.40 15.85 -5.53
CA ARG A 426 -18.89 17.05 -4.83
C ARG A 426 -19.90 16.76 -3.72
N GLY A 427 -20.67 15.68 -3.85
CA GLY A 427 -21.80 15.35 -2.97
C GLY A 427 -21.68 13.98 -2.30
N LYS A 428 -22.77 13.56 -1.63
CA LYS A 428 -22.88 12.23 -1.01
C LYS A 428 -23.05 11.09 -2.02
N THR A 429 -23.48 11.42 -3.24
CA THR A 429 -23.67 10.45 -4.33
C THR A 429 -23.02 11.01 -5.59
N ALA A 430 -22.26 10.18 -6.30
CA ALA A 430 -21.68 10.53 -7.59
C ALA A 430 -22.70 10.28 -8.72
N PRO A 431 -22.85 11.21 -9.68
CA PRO A 431 -23.47 10.88 -10.97
C PRO A 431 -22.57 9.91 -11.75
N SER A 432 -23.05 9.39 -12.88
CA SER A 432 -22.20 8.58 -13.75
C SER A 432 -21.02 9.40 -14.28
N LEU A 433 -19.85 8.74 -14.42
CA LEU A 433 -18.70 9.33 -15.09
C LEU A 433 -19.10 9.81 -16.48
N TRP A 434 -19.78 8.95 -17.23
CA TRP A 434 -20.12 9.20 -18.64
C TRP A 434 -21.06 10.38 -18.84
N SER A 435 -21.99 10.62 -17.90
CA SER A 435 -22.86 11.81 -17.93
C SER A 435 -22.14 13.09 -17.51
N SER A 436 -20.97 12.96 -16.88
CA SER A 436 -20.20 14.08 -16.34
C SER A 436 -19.10 14.59 -17.28
N LEU A 437 -18.75 13.80 -18.30
CA LEU A 437 -17.74 14.15 -19.29
C LEU A 437 -18.27 15.19 -20.29
N PRO A 438 -17.45 16.17 -20.71
CA PRO A 438 -17.80 17.11 -21.77
C PRO A 438 -17.95 16.38 -23.11
N ALA A 439 -18.79 16.90 -24.02
CA ALA A 439 -18.97 16.31 -25.34
C ALA A 439 -17.67 16.34 -26.16
N ARG A 440 -17.42 15.33 -27.00
CA ARG A 440 -16.27 15.28 -27.92
C ARG A 440 -16.65 14.69 -29.28
N PRO A 441 -15.91 14.97 -30.36
CA PRO A 441 -16.05 14.23 -31.62
C PRO A 441 -15.89 12.71 -31.40
N GLY A 442 -16.80 11.91 -31.98
CA GLY A 442 -16.84 10.45 -31.79
C GLY A 442 -17.44 9.97 -30.45
N GLY A 443 -17.68 10.88 -29.49
CA GLY A 443 -18.27 10.56 -28.19
C GLY A 443 -17.40 9.67 -27.29
N TRP A 444 -17.92 9.35 -26.10
CA TRP A 444 -17.21 8.53 -25.11
C TRP A 444 -17.56 7.04 -25.19
N THR A 445 -18.57 6.67 -25.98
CA THR A 445 -19.02 5.29 -26.14
C THR A 445 -17.90 4.40 -26.70
N GLU A 446 -17.14 4.89 -27.68
CA GLU A 446 -16.03 4.14 -28.27
C GLU A 446 -14.84 4.01 -27.30
N PHE A 447 -14.50 5.07 -26.55
CA PHE A 447 -13.48 5.00 -25.50
C PHE A 447 -13.85 3.96 -24.44
N ARG A 448 -15.09 4.00 -23.96
CA ARG A 448 -15.63 3.04 -23.00
C ARG A 448 -15.58 1.61 -23.54
N ALA A 449 -15.99 1.40 -24.79
CA ALA A 449 -15.97 0.10 -25.43
C ALA A 449 -14.54 -0.43 -25.63
N SER A 450 -13.59 0.43 -25.97
CA SER A 450 -12.21 0.03 -26.25
C SER A 450 -11.41 -0.23 -24.98
N PHE A 451 -11.40 0.74 -24.07
CA PHE A 451 -10.44 0.75 -22.95
C PHE A 451 -11.06 0.35 -21.61
N VAL A 452 -12.28 0.79 -21.30
CA VAL A 452 -12.94 0.42 -20.03
C VAL A 452 -13.41 -1.03 -20.06
N ARG A 453 -13.96 -1.49 -21.19
CA ARG A 453 -14.33 -2.90 -21.38
C ARG A 453 -13.16 -3.79 -21.80
N GLY A 454 -11.97 -3.21 -21.99
CA GLY A 454 -10.72 -3.93 -22.23
C GLY A 454 -10.66 -4.69 -23.57
N ASN A 455 -11.36 -4.21 -24.60
CA ASN A 455 -11.37 -4.83 -25.92
C ASN A 455 -10.15 -4.46 -26.77
N VAL A 456 -9.49 -3.34 -26.46
CA VAL A 456 -8.35 -2.82 -27.20
C VAL A 456 -7.25 -2.42 -26.22
N LEU A 457 -6.01 -2.83 -26.52
CA LEU A 457 -4.82 -2.35 -25.81
C LEU A 457 -4.56 -0.89 -26.22
N ALA A 458 -4.49 0.03 -25.24
CA ALA A 458 -4.15 1.42 -25.51
C ALA A 458 -2.75 1.55 -26.13
N ASN A 459 -2.54 2.57 -26.98
CA ASN A 459 -1.24 2.84 -27.58
C ASN A 459 -0.28 3.45 -26.54
N VAL A 460 0.41 2.57 -25.81
CA VAL A 460 1.35 2.98 -24.76
C VAL A 460 2.62 3.63 -25.30
N ASN A 461 2.98 3.43 -26.56
CA ASN A 461 4.22 3.97 -27.13
C ASN A 461 4.26 5.50 -27.04
N SER A 462 3.10 6.15 -27.11
CA SER A 462 2.95 7.60 -26.97
C SER A 462 3.35 8.17 -25.60
N TYR A 463 3.61 7.32 -24.59
CA TYR A 463 4.15 7.72 -23.28
C TYR A 463 5.68 7.54 -23.18
N PHE A 464 6.28 6.82 -24.14
CA PHE A 464 7.72 6.58 -24.23
C PHE A 464 8.38 7.33 -25.38
N GLU A 465 7.62 8.12 -26.15
CA GLU A 465 8.15 8.91 -27.25
C GLU A 465 9.18 9.91 -26.73
N MET A 466 10.45 9.68 -27.06
CA MET A 466 11.50 10.65 -26.85
C MET A 466 11.32 11.78 -27.86
N THR A 467 11.26 13.02 -27.38
CA THR A 467 11.31 14.18 -28.28
C THR A 467 12.73 14.31 -28.82
N PRO A 468 12.96 14.17 -30.14
CA PRO A 468 14.28 14.35 -30.70
C PRO A 468 14.79 15.76 -30.38
N THR A 469 16.05 15.89 -29.93
CA THR A 469 16.66 17.19 -29.71
C THR A 469 16.90 17.96 -31.00
N HIS A 470 16.83 17.28 -32.15
CA HIS A 470 16.94 17.83 -33.49
C HIS A 470 15.86 17.24 -34.42
N PRO A 471 15.33 18.01 -35.39
CA PRO A 471 14.27 17.56 -36.29
C PRO A 471 14.71 16.43 -37.24
N ALA A 472 16.02 16.27 -37.44
CA ALA A 472 16.64 15.18 -38.17
C ALA A 472 18.02 14.90 -37.57
N PRO A 473 18.55 13.67 -37.67
CA PRO A 473 19.93 13.39 -37.32
C PRO A 473 20.86 14.24 -38.20
N GLU A 474 21.84 14.89 -37.59
CA GLU A 474 22.92 15.58 -38.29
C GLU A 474 24.25 14.89 -37.97
N PRO A 475 24.95 14.32 -38.98
CA PRO A 475 24.58 14.29 -40.40
C PRO A 475 23.37 13.38 -40.71
N PRO A 476 22.66 13.60 -41.83
CA PRO A 476 21.55 12.76 -42.25
C PRO A 476 22.01 11.30 -42.44
N ARG A 477 21.07 10.36 -42.27
CA ARG A 477 21.33 8.92 -42.40
C ARG A 477 22.07 8.60 -43.70
N GLY A 478 23.31 8.14 -43.59
CA GLY A 478 24.13 7.71 -44.72
C GLY A 478 23.80 6.29 -45.20
N LYS A 479 24.47 5.87 -46.28
CA LYS A 479 24.44 4.48 -46.76
C LYS A 479 25.02 3.56 -45.68
N GLU A 480 24.42 2.39 -45.49
CA GLU A 480 24.97 1.36 -44.61
C GLU A 480 26.37 0.94 -45.10
N VAL A 481 27.37 1.05 -44.21
CA VAL A 481 28.78 0.74 -44.51
C VAL A 481 29.32 -0.45 -43.71
N ARG A 482 28.64 -0.81 -42.62
CA ARG A 482 29.02 -1.85 -41.65
C ARG A 482 27.76 -2.40 -40.98
N HIS A 483 27.80 -3.67 -40.59
CA HIS A 483 26.76 -4.35 -39.83
C HIS A 483 27.25 -4.59 -38.39
N LEU A 484 26.37 -4.42 -37.40
CA LEU A 484 26.63 -4.72 -36.00
C LEU A 484 25.48 -5.57 -35.48
N THR A 485 25.78 -6.77 -34.96
CA THR A 485 24.78 -7.57 -34.25
C THR A 485 24.92 -7.33 -32.75
N LEU A 486 23.84 -6.82 -32.14
CA LEU A 486 23.71 -6.65 -30.70
C LEU A 486 22.63 -7.60 -30.18
N ALA A 487 22.99 -8.44 -29.21
CA ALA A 487 22.04 -9.12 -28.36
C ALA A 487 22.05 -8.47 -26.98
N TYR A 488 20.88 -8.33 -26.37
CA TYR A 488 20.78 -7.80 -25.02
C TYR A 488 19.80 -8.60 -24.17
N THR A 489 20.04 -8.58 -22.86
CA THR A 489 19.07 -8.98 -21.83
C THR A 489 18.93 -7.87 -20.80
N GLY A 490 18.05 -8.06 -19.82
CA GLY A 490 17.81 -7.17 -18.69
C GLY A 490 16.68 -7.78 -17.86
N ASP A 491 16.42 -7.24 -16.68
CA ASP A 491 15.30 -7.65 -15.81
C ASP A 491 15.26 -9.17 -15.62
N SER A 492 16.46 -9.74 -15.45
CA SER A 492 16.64 -11.18 -15.34
C SER A 492 16.48 -11.66 -13.90
N PHE A 493 16.61 -10.75 -12.93
CA PHE A 493 16.30 -10.92 -11.52
C PHE A 493 16.93 -12.16 -10.88
N GLY A 494 18.11 -12.56 -11.36
CA GLY A 494 18.82 -13.75 -10.89
C GLY A 494 18.18 -15.10 -11.25
N PHE A 495 17.08 -15.14 -12.01
CA PHE A 495 16.37 -16.39 -12.27
C PHE A 495 17.20 -17.37 -13.10
N LEU A 496 17.48 -18.55 -12.52
CA LEU A 496 18.16 -19.65 -13.21
C LEU A 496 17.21 -20.39 -14.15
N GLU A 497 16.00 -20.66 -13.68
CA GLU A 497 14.96 -21.43 -14.36
C GLU A 497 13.65 -20.63 -14.42
N ASN A 498 12.64 -21.19 -15.10
CA ASN A 498 11.31 -20.61 -15.07
C ASN A 498 10.62 -20.90 -13.71
N CYS A 499 9.84 -19.96 -13.19
CA CYS A 499 9.10 -20.09 -11.93
C CYS A 499 8.17 -21.34 -11.90
N GLY A 500 7.72 -21.83 -13.06
CA GLY A 500 6.68 -22.87 -13.18
C GLY A 500 5.26 -22.37 -12.89
N CYS A 501 5.15 -21.15 -12.36
CA CYS A 501 3.93 -20.53 -11.84
C CYS A 501 2.91 -20.09 -12.91
N LYS A 502 3.27 -20.10 -14.20
CA LYS A 502 2.42 -19.72 -15.34
C LYS A 502 2.55 -20.73 -16.48
N VAL A 503 1.47 -20.95 -17.21
CA VAL A 503 1.48 -21.76 -18.45
C VAL A 503 2.31 -21.04 -19.51
N ASN A 504 3.14 -21.78 -20.27
CA ASN A 504 4.00 -21.27 -21.36
C ASN A 504 5.11 -20.28 -20.93
N GLN A 505 5.73 -20.50 -19.77
CA GLN A 505 6.95 -19.75 -19.42
C GLN A 505 8.14 -20.14 -20.32
N SER A 506 8.43 -19.26 -21.27
CA SER A 506 9.66 -19.25 -22.05
C SER A 506 10.82 -18.69 -21.22
N GLY A 507 12.05 -19.09 -21.51
CA GLY A 507 13.26 -18.57 -20.83
C GLY A 507 13.98 -19.61 -19.97
N GLY A 508 14.77 -19.12 -19.00
CA GLY A 508 15.75 -19.89 -18.24
C GLY A 508 17.15 -19.82 -18.85
N VAL A 509 18.17 -19.87 -18.00
CA VAL A 509 19.58 -19.66 -18.40
C VAL A 509 20.03 -20.66 -19.46
N ALA A 510 19.62 -21.92 -19.37
CA ALA A 510 19.96 -22.96 -20.34
C ALA A 510 19.40 -22.67 -21.75
N ARG A 511 18.14 -22.20 -21.83
CA ARG A 511 17.51 -21.83 -23.11
C ARG A 511 18.17 -20.57 -23.69
N ARG A 512 18.42 -19.57 -22.85
CA ARG A 512 19.15 -18.35 -23.23
C ARG A 512 20.53 -18.69 -23.80
N SER A 513 21.30 -19.54 -23.11
CA SER A 513 22.61 -19.99 -23.58
C SER A 513 22.54 -20.69 -24.95
N THR A 514 21.49 -21.47 -25.21
CA THR A 514 21.30 -22.16 -26.49
C THR A 514 21.07 -21.16 -27.62
N ILE A 515 20.16 -20.21 -27.44
CA ILE A 515 19.89 -19.15 -28.41
C ILE A 515 21.15 -18.31 -28.67
N LEU A 516 21.85 -17.89 -27.61
CA LEU A 516 23.08 -17.11 -27.75
C LEU A 516 24.18 -17.85 -28.53
N ARG A 517 24.29 -19.17 -28.34
CA ARG A 517 25.22 -20.01 -29.10
C ARG A 517 24.83 -20.11 -30.58
N GLU A 518 23.53 -20.21 -30.88
CA GLU A 518 23.05 -20.19 -32.27
C GLU A 518 23.29 -18.83 -32.94
N LEU A 519 23.03 -17.73 -32.23
CA LEU A 519 23.28 -16.38 -32.70
C LEU A 519 24.78 -16.17 -32.98
N ARG A 520 25.66 -16.57 -32.06
CA ARG A 520 27.11 -16.49 -32.26
C ARG A 520 27.65 -17.37 -33.38
N ARG A 521 26.96 -18.47 -33.69
CA ARG A 521 27.32 -19.31 -34.84
C ARG A 521 26.99 -18.63 -36.17
N LYS A 522 25.97 -17.75 -36.18
CA LYS A 522 25.60 -16.92 -37.33
C LYS A 522 26.49 -15.68 -37.44
N ASP A 523 26.81 -15.06 -36.31
CA ASP A 523 27.70 -13.90 -36.21
C ASP A 523 28.67 -14.05 -35.02
N PRO A 524 29.92 -14.48 -35.27
CA PRO A 524 30.95 -14.60 -34.22
C PRO A 524 31.33 -13.29 -33.55
N ASP A 525 31.09 -12.15 -34.21
CA ASP A 525 31.42 -10.80 -33.75
C ASP A 525 30.27 -10.13 -32.98
N LEU A 526 29.19 -10.87 -32.70
CA LEU A 526 28.05 -10.41 -31.91
C LEU A 526 28.48 -9.88 -30.55
N LEU A 527 27.98 -8.69 -30.21
CA LEU A 527 28.09 -8.13 -28.86
C LEU A 527 26.90 -8.56 -28.01
N LEU A 528 27.17 -8.98 -26.78
CA LEU A 528 26.16 -9.34 -25.79
C LEU A 528 26.29 -8.42 -24.58
N VAL A 529 25.21 -7.72 -24.23
CA VAL A 529 25.16 -6.81 -23.07
C VAL A 529 23.93 -7.08 -22.21
N ASP A 530 23.96 -6.66 -20.96
CA ASP A 530 22.80 -6.70 -20.05
C ASP A 530 22.42 -5.28 -19.62
N ALA A 531 21.12 -4.99 -19.60
CA ALA A 531 20.55 -3.68 -19.27
C ALA A 531 20.36 -3.46 -17.76
N GLY A 532 20.80 -4.42 -16.92
CA GLY A 532 20.72 -4.33 -15.46
C GLY A 532 19.56 -5.15 -14.89
N ASN A 533 19.40 -5.06 -13.57
CA ASN A 533 18.48 -5.89 -12.80
C ASN A 533 18.76 -7.40 -12.95
N ALA A 534 20.03 -7.76 -12.86
CA ALA A 534 20.54 -9.13 -12.90
C ALA A 534 20.57 -9.79 -11.51
N PHE A 535 20.58 -9.00 -10.45
CA PHE A 535 20.54 -9.47 -9.06
C PHE A 535 19.12 -9.87 -8.64
N ILE A 536 19.00 -10.70 -7.60
CA ILE A 536 17.71 -11.16 -7.09
C ILE A 536 16.87 -9.96 -6.60
N LYS A 537 15.56 -10.01 -6.83
CA LYS A 537 14.65 -9.00 -6.30
C LYS A 537 14.42 -9.17 -4.79
N PRO A 538 14.28 -8.07 -4.03
CA PRO A 538 13.81 -8.07 -2.66
C PRO A 538 12.29 -8.26 -2.58
N ASP A 539 11.79 -9.41 -3.05
CA ASP A 539 10.35 -9.65 -3.15
C ASP A 539 9.70 -9.89 -1.77
N LYS A 540 10.45 -10.46 -0.80
CA LYS A 540 9.90 -10.97 0.48
C LYS A 540 10.88 -11.01 1.67
N GLN A 541 12.10 -10.53 1.50
CA GLN A 541 13.12 -10.62 2.54
C GLN A 541 13.97 -9.35 2.54
N ASP A 542 14.18 -8.78 3.74
CA ASP A 542 15.02 -7.60 3.95
C ASP A 542 16.49 -7.86 3.61
N GLU A 543 16.95 -9.11 3.79
CA GLU A 543 18.26 -9.57 3.37
C GLU A 543 18.19 -10.94 2.67
N PRO A 544 19.01 -11.19 1.63
CA PRO A 544 19.04 -12.48 0.98
C PRO A 544 19.72 -13.51 1.88
N ASP A 545 19.09 -14.67 2.04
CA ASP A 545 19.63 -15.79 2.80
C ASP A 545 20.83 -16.45 2.10
N TYR A 546 21.40 -17.49 2.73
CA TYR A 546 22.53 -18.22 2.17
C TYR A 546 22.21 -18.82 0.78
N PHE A 547 21.04 -19.41 0.59
CA PHE A 547 20.66 -20.04 -0.67
C PHE A 547 20.43 -19.01 -1.76
N SER A 548 19.74 -17.91 -1.47
CA SER A 548 19.53 -16.80 -2.41
C SER A 548 20.87 -16.20 -2.88
N ARG A 549 21.83 -15.99 -1.96
CA ARG A 549 23.17 -15.52 -2.34
C ARG A 549 23.92 -16.52 -3.22
N ARG A 550 23.79 -17.82 -2.93
CA ARG A 550 24.41 -18.89 -3.73
C ARG A 550 23.78 -18.99 -5.13
N GLU A 551 22.47 -18.85 -5.23
CA GLU A 551 21.74 -18.83 -6.49
C GLU A 551 22.14 -17.63 -7.36
N GLN A 552 22.18 -16.43 -6.76
CA GLN A 552 22.65 -15.23 -7.46
C GLN A 552 24.10 -15.38 -7.91
N ALA A 553 24.99 -15.92 -7.07
CA ALA A 553 26.38 -16.16 -7.47
C ALA A 553 26.47 -17.10 -8.67
N LEU A 554 25.67 -18.17 -8.68
CA LEU A 554 25.59 -19.09 -9.81
C LEU A 554 25.07 -18.36 -11.06
N TYR A 555 24.03 -17.54 -10.93
CA TYR A 555 23.50 -16.76 -12.05
C TYR A 555 24.57 -15.86 -12.68
N LEU A 556 25.33 -15.11 -11.87
CA LEU A 556 26.42 -14.25 -12.36
C LEU A 556 27.53 -15.06 -13.04
N GLN A 557 27.86 -16.25 -12.53
CA GLN A 557 28.79 -17.17 -13.21
C GLN A 557 28.27 -17.62 -14.58
N THR A 558 26.95 -17.77 -14.75
CA THR A 558 26.39 -18.11 -16.06
C THR A 558 26.48 -16.96 -17.05
N MET A 559 26.37 -15.70 -16.62
CA MET A 559 26.65 -14.54 -17.48
C MET A 559 28.09 -14.58 -18.00
N ASP A 560 29.03 -14.87 -17.12
CA ASP A 560 30.43 -15.10 -17.45
C ASP A 560 30.62 -16.21 -18.49
N PHE A 561 29.99 -17.38 -18.29
CA PHE A 561 30.05 -18.49 -19.26
C PHE A 561 29.43 -18.13 -20.60
N MET A 562 28.37 -17.32 -20.58
CA MET A 562 27.73 -16.77 -21.77
C MET A 562 28.48 -15.58 -22.36
N ARG A 563 29.62 -15.14 -21.79
CA ARG A 563 30.49 -14.07 -22.32
C ARG A 563 29.73 -12.76 -22.55
N TYR A 564 29.03 -12.24 -21.54
CA TYR A 564 28.51 -10.88 -21.57
C TYR A 564 29.68 -9.88 -21.56
N GLY A 565 29.65 -8.92 -22.48
CA GLY A 565 30.68 -7.89 -22.61
C GLY A 565 30.51 -6.74 -21.61
N ALA A 566 29.29 -6.48 -21.16
CA ALA A 566 28.97 -5.51 -20.12
C ALA A 566 27.59 -5.78 -19.53
N ALA A 567 27.35 -5.32 -18.30
CA ALA A 567 26.05 -5.18 -17.69
C ALA A 567 25.88 -3.74 -17.16
N ALA A 568 24.69 -3.17 -17.20
CA ALA A 568 24.42 -1.94 -16.45
C ALA A 568 24.11 -2.27 -14.97
N ILE A 569 24.36 -1.32 -14.07
CA ILE A 569 23.78 -1.37 -12.72
C ILE A 569 22.30 -0.96 -12.83
N GLY A 570 21.40 -1.84 -12.39
CA GLY A 570 19.99 -1.58 -12.19
C GLY A 570 19.63 -1.45 -10.71
N THR A 571 18.32 -1.46 -10.43
CA THR A 571 17.75 -1.36 -9.09
C THR A 571 18.19 -2.52 -8.22
N THR A 572 18.05 -3.76 -8.69
CA THR A 572 18.30 -4.95 -7.85
C THR A 572 19.77 -5.12 -7.48
N GLU A 573 20.69 -4.56 -8.27
CA GLU A 573 22.11 -4.49 -7.91
C GLU A 573 22.34 -3.67 -6.62
N LEU A 574 21.48 -2.69 -6.33
CA LEU A 574 21.63 -1.76 -5.20
C LEU A 574 20.62 -2.01 -4.05
N SER A 575 19.58 -2.82 -4.28
CA SER A 575 18.49 -3.05 -3.31
C SER A 575 18.94 -3.57 -1.94
N TYR A 576 20.06 -4.30 -1.87
CA TYR A 576 20.63 -4.82 -0.62
C TYR A 576 21.89 -4.06 -0.18
N GLY A 577 22.06 -2.84 -0.68
CA GLY A 577 23.18 -1.96 -0.38
C GLY A 577 24.46 -2.25 -1.17
N LEU A 578 25.35 -1.26 -1.16
CA LEU A 578 26.58 -1.26 -1.95
C LEU A 578 27.56 -2.37 -1.55
N ASP A 579 27.56 -2.79 -0.29
CA ASP A 579 28.43 -3.87 0.17
C ASP A 579 28.00 -5.22 -0.37
N HIS A 580 26.69 -5.46 -0.50
CA HIS A 580 26.18 -6.64 -1.18
C HIS A 580 26.58 -6.65 -2.65
N PHE A 581 26.40 -5.52 -3.36
CA PHE A 581 26.84 -5.36 -4.74
C PHE A 581 28.33 -5.72 -4.92
N ARG A 582 29.19 -5.12 -4.10
CA ARG A 582 30.65 -5.36 -4.13
C ARG A 582 31.00 -6.81 -3.81
N ALA A 583 30.32 -7.44 -2.85
CA ALA A 583 30.57 -8.82 -2.47
C ALA A 583 30.21 -9.79 -3.60
N MET A 584 29.05 -9.58 -4.24
CA MET A 584 28.55 -10.42 -5.32
C MET A 584 29.30 -10.22 -6.64
N GLY A 585 29.83 -9.02 -6.87
CA GLY A 585 30.70 -8.73 -8.02
C GLY A 585 32.10 -9.36 -7.92
N ARG A 586 32.51 -9.90 -6.76
CA ARG A 586 33.85 -10.49 -6.61
C ARG A 586 34.01 -11.73 -7.49
N GLY A 587 34.97 -11.67 -8.42
CA GLY A 587 35.28 -12.77 -9.32
C GLY A 587 34.34 -12.91 -10.52
N VAL A 588 33.39 -11.98 -10.70
CA VAL A 588 32.58 -11.86 -11.92
C VAL A 588 33.41 -11.15 -12.99
N ARG A 589 33.52 -11.73 -14.19
CA ARG A 589 34.30 -11.18 -15.31
C ARG A 589 33.52 -10.16 -16.12
N THR A 590 32.19 -10.29 -16.21
CA THR A 590 31.34 -9.30 -16.86
C THR A 590 31.39 -7.97 -16.08
N PRO A 591 31.84 -6.86 -16.69
CA PRO A 591 31.91 -5.59 -16.01
C PRO A 591 30.51 -4.97 -15.86
N TYR A 592 30.18 -4.56 -14.64
CA TYR A 592 29.01 -3.72 -14.36
C TYR A 592 29.37 -2.25 -14.60
N LEU A 593 28.50 -1.50 -15.25
CA LEU A 593 28.73 -0.12 -15.68
C LEU A 593 27.72 0.85 -15.06
N ALA A 594 28.20 2.02 -14.62
CA ALA A 594 27.36 3.15 -14.23
C ALA A 594 28.13 4.47 -14.35
N ALA A 595 27.67 5.36 -15.22
CA ALA A 595 28.30 6.66 -15.47
C ALA A 595 27.79 7.77 -14.54
N ASN A 596 26.66 7.55 -13.85
CA ASN A 596 25.96 8.55 -13.05
C ASN A 596 25.73 8.11 -11.59
N LEU A 597 26.51 7.15 -11.09
CA LEU A 597 26.43 6.68 -9.70
C LEU A 597 27.72 6.92 -8.93
N LEU A 598 27.59 7.59 -7.78
CA LEU A 598 28.68 7.92 -6.87
C LEU A 598 28.37 7.43 -5.46
N ALA A 599 29.37 6.92 -4.74
CA ALA A 599 29.33 6.72 -3.30
C ALA A 599 30.46 7.55 -2.68
N GLU A 600 30.13 8.41 -1.72
CA GLU A 600 31.08 9.34 -1.09
C GLU A 600 31.88 10.15 -2.12
N GLY A 601 31.20 10.60 -3.19
CA GLY A 601 31.80 11.36 -4.30
C GLY A 601 32.68 10.57 -5.26
N ARG A 602 32.77 9.24 -5.13
CA ARG A 602 33.57 8.36 -6.00
C ARG A 602 32.68 7.45 -6.86
N PRO A 603 33.01 7.21 -8.14
CA PRO A 603 32.28 6.25 -8.96
C PRO A 603 32.25 4.86 -8.33
N ILE A 604 31.05 4.26 -8.27
CA ILE A 604 30.89 2.90 -7.72
C ILE A 604 31.25 1.80 -8.72
N ALA A 605 31.27 2.15 -10.02
CA ALA A 605 31.58 1.27 -11.13
C ALA A 605 32.21 2.07 -12.30
N PRO A 606 32.86 1.40 -13.26
CA PRO A 606 33.31 2.06 -14.48
C PRO A 606 32.14 2.70 -15.25
N PRO A 607 32.32 3.90 -15.84
CA PRO A 607 31.24 4.56 -16.58
C PRO A 607 30.95 3.88 -17.93
N SER A 608 31.98 3.27 -18.53
CA SER A 608 31.91 2.69 -19.86
C SER A 608 32.95 1.61 -20.10
N VAL A 609 32.76 0.82 -21.16
CA VAL A 609 33.74 -0.13 -21.69
C VAL A 609 33.80 -0.04 -23.21
N LEU A 610 34.94 -0.39 -23.79
CA LEU A 610 35.11 -0.48 -25.24
C LEU A 610 35.07 -1.95 -25.68
N LEU A 611 34.04 -2.32 -26.43
CA LEU A 611 33.87 -3.64 -27.02
C LEU A 611 34.29 -3.65 -28.49
N HIS A 612 34.59 -4.83 -29.01
CA HIS A 612 34.97 -5.04 -30.41
C HIS A 612 34.02 -6.02 -31.08
N ALA A 613 33.46 -5.61 -32.23
CA ALA A 613 32.69 -6.45 -33.13
C ALA A 613 33.42 -6.51 -34.48
N GLY A 614 34.30 -7.49 -34.64
CA GLY A 614 35.26 -7.53 -35.74
C GLY A 614 36.14 -6.27 -35.73
N ALA A 615 36.09 -5.49 -36.81
CA ALA A 615 36.82 -4.23 -36.94
C ALA A 615 36.12 -3.02 -36.29
N LEU A 616 34.87 -3.17 -35.83
CA LEU A 616 34.14 -2.09 -35.17
C LEU A 616 34.54 -1.97 -33.70
N ARG A 617 34.78 -0.73 -33.27
CA ARG A 617 35.00 -0.36 -31.87
C ARG A 617 33.71 0.28 -31.34
N VAL A 618 33.11 -0.32 -30.34
CA VAL A 618 31.81 0.09 -29.80
C VAL A 618 31.98 0.47 -28.33
N ALA A 619 31.77 1.75 -28.00
CA ALA A 619 31.72 2.20 -26.62
C ALA A 619 30.33 1.89 -26.03
N VAL A 620 30.30 1.24 -24.88
CA VAL A 620 29.08 0.97 -24.11
C VAL A 620 29.15 1.78 -22.83
N ILE A 621 28.12 2.59 -22.57
CA ILE A 621 28.01 3.47 -21.39
C ILE A 621 26.85 2.95 -20.55
N GLY A 622 27.07 2.76 -19.25
CA GLY A 622 26.01 2.39 -18.31
C GLY A 622 25.35 3.64 -17.72
N LEU A 623 24.03 3.68 -17.71
CA LEU A 623 23.26 4.72 -17.03
C LEU A 623 22.25 4.05 -16.10
N PHE A 624 22.16 4.54 -14.88
CA PHE A 624 21.17 4.10 -13.91
C PHE A 624 20.11 5.17 -13.72
N GLU A 625 18.85 4.79 -13.89
CA GLU A 625 17.73 5.60 -13.48
C GLU A 625 17.16 4.99 -12.18
N PRO A 626 17.16 5.73 -11.05
CA PRO A 626 16.61 5.19 -9.82
C PRO A 626 15.11 4.90 -10.01
N PRO A 627 14.62 3.76 -9.49
CA PRO A 627 13.19 3.49 -9.53
C PRO A 627 12.46 4.60 -8.77
N ARG A 628 11.29 5.00 -9.27
CA ARG A 628 10.45 6.02 -8.67
C ARG A 628 9.06 5.46 -8.43
N GLY A 629 8.41 5.99 -7.40
CA GLY A 629 7.06 5.60 -7.02
C GLY A 629 6.91 4.11 -6.73
N GLY A 630 5.85 3.49 -7.25
CA GLY A 630 5.51 2.10 -6.91
C GLY A 630 6.52 1.05 -7.40
N ALA A 631 7.48 1.47 -8.24
CA ALA A 631 8.60 0.64 -8.67
C ALA A 631 9.81 0.71 -7.71
N ALA A 632 9.87 1.73 -6.82
CA ALA A 632 10.90 1.83 -5.80
C ALA A 632 10.53 0.89 -4.65
N GLU A 633 11.18 -0.27 -4.55
CA GLU A 633 10.88 -1.22 -3.48
C GLU A 633 11.39 -0.70 -2.12
N PRO A 634 10.74 -1.06 -0.99
CA PRO A 634 11.15 -0.57 0.34
C PRO A 634 12.62 -0.83 0.67
N ALA A 635 13.15 -2.00 0.26
CA ALA A 635 14.56 -2.33 0.44
C ALA A 635 15.48 -1.37 -0.33
N PHE A 636 15.11 -0.97 -1.55
CA PHE A 636 15.88 0.03 -2.29
C PHE A 636 15.80 1.41 -1.61
N GLU A 637 14.62 1.85 -1.17
CA GLU A 637 14.45 3.13 -0.47
C GLU A 637 15.29 3.20 0.82
N ALA A 638 15.40 2.08 1.56
CA ALA A 638 16.20 2.00 2.79
C ALA A 638 17.72 2.20 2.56
N HIS A 639 18.21 1.91 1.35
CA HIS A 639 19.64 1.95 1.03
C HIS A 639 20.03 3.09 0.06
N SER A 640 19.08 3.91 -0.37
CA SER A 640 19.28 4.92 -1.42
C SER A 640 19.22 6.39 -0.95
N SER A 641 19.15 6.63 0.36
CA SER A 641 19.18 7.97 0.98
C SER A 641 20.52 8.68 0.90
#